data_AF-A0A183BU48-F1
#
_entry.id   AF-A0A183BU48-F1
#
_cell.length_a   1.000
_cell.length_b   1.000
_cell.length_c   1.000
_cell.angle_alpha   90.00
_cell.angle_beta   90.00
_cell.angle_gamma   90.00
#
_symmetry.space_group_name_H-M   'P 1'
#
loop_
_entity.id
_entity.type
_entity.pdbx_description
1 polymer ?
#
loop_
_entity_poly.entity_id
_entity_poly.type
_entity_poly.pdbx_seq_one_letter_code
_entity_poly.pdbx_strand_id
1 'polypeptide(L)'
;MPCTKERGVKIECPKCRRFFYNQQCYNYHQGHQTCNLWKRCVECNKTYLFNPKSQHECGEIFCRSCGICHDPKRGCYIKPLVVKEEKDVYRIVVWDSETSQDKTYKGEQREHVINYISARMTCTECCDDGSRKECRICGTEREKDWSEAEGQEPIKDFLEWILTAFDKKYKTYLFAHNAGRFDGHFVFNYLCRTGKSPMPLINGLKIYEFTVQNSKKHSMLIWRDSCLLMPVKLEAMKATFNLDCEEKPFFPYYYNKKENYNTHLPHLPPMEDYSPGSMKKEKFDKFEKWYNENKETPFYLPEELKNYCRNDTEILLKSIIEFRRILVKDITGGFDPLPRSCTNAGVAMSIFKAMFLQEEELSIVPERGYERCDRASVIAIKYLEWRSKRDNVDIKHAGNGREEQVGKYKLDGYIENRSGRGKCIEVMGCFIHGCLKCYDPTAQLIGGRAAQDLYDETQERLAELRDTLDVEEVWCCEIEQELKRDAEMKEFFDDRGNEKGPIDPRMAYAGGRTGPMKLVAKADEKKKISVYDIVSLYPAVNYETAYPTRLPDIIIPTRDEIDVSWTKPEDLKYKGLYKVRAKALECGYTVDRFYRAWHYGEDNDDLFKGYTEEQMKKWAEEYKEKYGIEIDLEKVKKNPGLRYISKLMLNSLWGKFSMRNSLCKNKVIDQASEFYGLVCDHKIEIHDIVEYSDGAIRVVYKDKEDFVTEHSSSNIIISLWDVEPITTGKYLGQMSEEYGGYEIEEFCCGGAKQYGLKMRNRKTGELDYVMKIRGITFDVDNHKTLHYEAFKEMVMSYGKEMDPAFFVYKNDFG
;
A
#
# COMPACT_ATOMS: atom_id res chain seq x y z
N MET A 1 -33.29 1.02 -14.13
CA MET A 1 -34.37 1.74 -13.42
C MET A 1 -34.39 1.27 -11.97
N PRO A 2 -34.54 2.15 -10.98
CA PRO A 2 -34.75 1.73 -9.60
C PRO A 2 -36.08 0.96 -9.47
N CYS A 3 -36.07 -0.10 -8.67
CA CYS A 3 -37.18 -1.02 -8.46
C CYS A 3 -38.23 -0.35 -7.54
N THR A 4 -39.34 0.16 -8.09
CA THR A 4 -40.42 0.78 -7.29
C THR A 4 -41.29 -0.28 -6.64
N LYS A 5 -41.37 -0.27 -5.30
CA LYS A 5 -42.13 -1.24 -4.51
C LYS A 5 -43.64 -1.07 -4.71
N GLU A 6 -44.38 -2.16 -4.95
CA GLU A 6 -45.85 -2.16 -4.96
C GLU A 6 -46.37 -2.53 -3.56
N ARG A 7 -47.24 -1.69 -2.97
CA ARG A 7 -47.82 -1.95 -1.65
C ARG A 7 -48.62 -3.27 -1.66
N GLY A 8 -48.34 -4.14 -0.70
CA GLY A 8 -49.03 -5.43 -0.54
C GLY A 8 -48.48 -6.58 -1.39
N VAL A 9 -47.46 -6.34 -2.23
CA VAL A 9 -46.87 -7.38 -3.08
C VAL A 9 -45.61 -7.95 -2.42
N LYS A 10 -45.64 -9.25 -2.10
CA LYS A 10 -44.48 -10.03 -1.63
C LYS A 10 -44.46 -11.39 -2.34
N ILE A 11 -43.63 -11.50 -3.37
CA ILE A 11 -43.50 -12.68 -4.22
C ILE A 11 -42.28 -13.47 -3.78
N GLU A 12 -42.46 -14.74 -3.38
CA GLU A 12 -41.34 -15.64 -3.07
C GLU A 12 -40.93 -16.44 -4.31
N CYS A 13 -39.63 -16.48 -4.62
CA CYS A 13 -39.12 -17.36 -5.66
C CYS A 13 -38.97 -18.79 -5.14
N PRO A 14 -39.60 -19.81 -5.77
CA PRO A 14 -39.53 -21.19 -5.29
C PRO A 14 -38.13 -21.82 -5.42
N LYS A 15 -37.28 -21.31 -6.31
CA LYS A 15 -35.92 -21.84 -6.54
C LYS A 15 -34.87 -21.31 -5.56
N CYS A 16 -34.93 -20.02 -5.22
CA CYS A 16 -33.93 -19.38 -4.37
C CYS A 16 -34.47 -18.86 -3.04
N ARG A 17 -35.79 -19.01 -2.80
CA ARG A 17 -36.51 -18.60 -1.58
C ARG A 17 -36.44 -17.10 -1.27
N ARG A 18 -35.89 -16.26 -2.15
CA ARG A 18 -35.83 -14.80 -2.00
C ARG A 18 -37.20 -14.16 -2.25
N PHE A 19 -37.46 -13.04 -1.58
CA PHE A 19 -38.66 -12.22 -1.80
C PHE A 19 -38.42 -11.08 -2.80
N PHE A 20 -39.47 -10.75 -3.54
CA PHE A 20 -39.54 -9.65 -4.50
C PHE A 20 -40.83 -8.86 -4.25
N TYR A 21 -40.75 -7.55 -4.39
CA TYR A 21 -41.81 -6.64 -3.94
C TYR A 21 -42.52 -5.88 -5.08
N ASN A 22 -42.33 -6.37 -6.31
CA ASN A 22 -43.13 -6.05 -7.49
C ASN A 22 -42.91 -7.16 -8.54
N GLN A 23 -43.80 -7.24 -9.53
CA GLN A 23 -43.74 -8.29 -10.56
C GLN A 23 -42.54 -8.13 -11.52
N GLN A 24 -42.13 -6.90 -11.83
CA GLN A 24 -41.03 -6.63 -12.76
C GLN A 24 -39.69 -7.15 -12.25
N CYS A 25 -39.37 -6.93 -10.97
CA CYS A 25 -38.13 -7.37 -10.34
C CYS A 25 -38.10 -8.89 -10.17
N TYR A 26 -39.25 -9.54 -9.95
CA TYR A 26 -39.38 -11.00 -10.00
C TYR A 26 -39.10 -11.56 -11.40
N ASN A 27 -39.71 -10.96 -12.44
CA ASN A 27 -39.50 -11.38 -13.83
C ASN A 27 -38.05 -11.16 -14.28
N TYR A 28 -37.44 -10.04 -13.89
CA TYR A 28 -36.03 -9.74 -14.16
C TYR A 28 -35.10 -10.76 -13.49
N HIS A 29 -35.39 -11.11 -12.23
CA HIS A 29 -34.68 -12.16 -11.49
C HIS A 29 -34.72 -13.52 -12.21
N GLN A 30 -35.90 -13.92 -12.72
CA GLN A 30 -36.07 -15.16 -13.47
C GLN A 30 -35.32 -15.13 -14.81
N GLY A 31 -35.41 -14.01 -15.55
CA GLY A 31 -34.76 -13.85 -16.85
C GLY A 31 -33.23 -13.86 -16.80
N HIS A 32 -32.63 -13.37 -15.70
CA HIS A 32 -31.17 -13.28 -15.54
C HIS A 32 -30.57 -14.41 -14.68
N GLN A 33 -31.35 -15.44 -14.34
CA GLN A 33 -30.91 -16.62 -13.57
C GLN A 33 -30.15 -16.30 -12.27
N THR A 34 -30.45 -15.17 -11.64
CA THR A 34 -29.75 -14.75 -10.40
C THR A 34 -30.03 -15.67 -9.21
N CYS A 35 -31.01 -16.57 -9.33
CA CYS A 35 -31.31 -17.67 -8.42
C CYS A 35 -30.19 -18.72 -8.31
N ASN A 36 -29.30 -18.82 -9.31
CA ASN A 36 -28.15 -19.72 -9.28
C ASN A 36 -27.02 -19.18 -8.38
N LEU A 37 -26.99 -17.86 -8.19
CA LEU A 37 -25.93 -17.15 -7.46
C LEU A 37 -26.36 -16.80 -6.04
N TRP A 38 -27.62 -16.42 -5.81
CA TRP A 38 -28.10 -15.95 -4.51
C TRP A 38 -29.29 -16.77 -4.03
N LYS A 39 -29.22 -17.27 -2.80
CA LYS A 39 -30.25 -18.08 -2.15
C LYS A 39 -30.60 -17.51 -0.78
N ARG A 40 -31.81 -17.77 -0.28
CA ARG A 40 -32.25 -17.42 1.08
C ARG A 40 -32.37 -18.69 1.91
N CYS A 41 -31.73 -18.72 3.08
CA CYS A 41 -31.89 -19.81 4.04
C CYS A 41 -33.25 -19.70 4.73
N VAL A 42 -33.96 -20.81 4.91
CA VAL A 42 -35.27 -20.84 5.56
C VAL A 42 -35.20 -20.83 7.09
N GLU A 43 -34.08 -21.29 7.66
CA GLU A 43 -33.86 -21.34 9.11
C GLU A 43 -33.41 -19.99 9.67
N CYS A 44 -32.39 -19.38 9.07
CA CYS A 44 -31.85 -18.09 9.54
C CYS A 44 -32.34 -16.87 8.75
N ASN A 45 -33.20 -17.07 7.72
CA ASN A 45 -33.73 -16.03 6.84
C ASN A 45 -32.68 -15.18 6.07
N LYS A 46 -31.38 -15.52 6.16
CA LYS A 46 -30.30 -14.77 5.48
C LYS A 46 -30.21 -15.11 3.99
N THR A 47 -29.93 -14.09 3.18
CA THR A 47 -29.59 -14.27 1.76
C THR A 47 -28.08 -14.45 1.63
N TYR A 48 -27.64 -15.52 0.98
CA TYR A 48 -26.23 -15.88 0.81
C TYR A 48 -25.88 -16.12 -0.66
N LEU A 49 -24.61 -15.91 -1.00
CA LEU A 49 -24.08 -16.28 -2.30
C LEU A 49 -23.83 -17.79 -2.30
N PHE A 50 -24.46 -18.52 -3.22
CA PHE A 50 -24.28 -19.95 -3.37
C PHE A 50 -22.87 -20.24 -3.91
N ASN A 51 -22.06 -20.91 -3.10
CA ASN A 51 -20.72 -21.35 -3.45
C ASN A 51 -20.66 -22.89 -3.44
N PRO A 52 -20.33 -23.57 -4.57
CA PRO A 52 -20.20 -25.02 -4.60
C PRO A 52 -19.16 -25.58 -3.60
N LYS A 53 -18.19 -24.76 -3.18
CA LYS A 53 -17.10 -25.14 -2.28
C LYS A 53 -17.38 -24.89 -0.79
N SER A 54 -18.49 -24.23 -0.45
CA SER A 54 -18.86 -23.90 0.95
C SER A 54 -20.38 -23.88 1.05
N GLN A 55 -20.94 -24.85 1.77
CA GLN A 55 -22.36 -24.83 2.09
C GLN A 55 -22.65 -23.73 3.13
N HIS A 56 -23.89 -23.25 3.16
CA HIS A 56 -24.31 -22.28 4.16
C HIS A 56 -24.62 -23.01 5.46
N GLU A 57 -23.97 -22.59 6.55
CA GLU A 57 -24.30 -23.04 7.91
C GLU A 57 -24.88 -21.88 8.72
N CYS A 58 -25.97 -22.15 9.45
CA CYS A 58 -26.67 -21.17 10.26
C CYS A 58 -25.78 -20.73 11.44
N GLY A 59 -25.43 -19.45 11.48
CA GLY A 59 -24.52 -18.88 12.49
C GLY A 59 -23.23 -18.34 11.87
N GLU A 60 -22.81 -18.88 10.74
CA GLU A 60 -21.63 -18.41 10.03
C GLU A 60 -21.91 -17.20 9.13
N ILE A 61 -20.85 -16.44 8.84
CA ILE A 61 -20.88 -15.34 7.87
C ILE A 61 -19.83 -15.61 6.80
N PHE A 62 -20.21 -15.43 5.53
CA PHE A 62 -19.24 -15.45 4.44
C PHE A 62 -18.28 -14.27 4.59
N CYS A 63 -17.04 -14.55 4.94
CA CYS A 63 -16.00 -13.54 5.04
C CYS A 63 -15.37 -13.32 3.66
N ARG A 64 -15.48 -12.10 3.13
CA ARG A 64 -14.86 -11.74 1.83
C ARG A 64 -13.33 -11.74 1.90
N SER A 65 -12.76 -11.52 3.08
CA SER A 65 -11.32 -11.40 3.29
C SER A 65 -10.61 -12.75 3.18
N CYS A 66 -11.19 -13.82 3.75
CA CYS A 66 -10.65 -15.19 3.62
C CYS A 66 -11.42 -16.06 2.60
N GLY A 67 -12.59 -15.63 2.13
CA GLY A 67 -13.39 -16.32 1.10
C GLY A 67 -14.09 -17.59 1.55
N ILE A 68 -14.30 -17.79 2.86
CA ILE A 68 -15.04 -18.92 3.44
C ILE A 68 -16.10 -18.42 4.43
N CYS A 69 -17.12 -19.24 4.69
CA CYS A 69 -18.02 -19.05 5.81
C CYS A 69 -17.31 -19.48 7.11
N HIS A 70 -17.44 -18.69 8.17
CA HIS A 70 -17.01 -19.06 9.52
C HIS A 70 -17.80 -18.29 10.58
N ASP A 71 -17.81 -18.79 11.82
CA ASP A 71 -18.29 -18.04 12.99
C ASP A 71 -17.53 -16.71 13.11
N PRO A 72 -18.22 -15.55 13.22
CA PRO A 72 -17.57 -14.27 13.50
C PRO A 72 -16.66 -14.28 14.73
N LYS A 73 -16.95 -15.08 15.76
CA LYS A 73 -16.17 -15.21 16.99
C LYS A 73 -14.81 -15.89 16.78
N ARG A 74 -14.69 -16.76 15.77
CA ARG A 74 -13.39 -17.37 15.39
C ARG A 74 -12.39 -16.32 14.91
N GLY A 75 -12.88 -15.17 14.45
CA GLY A 75 -12.07 -14.19 13.72
C GLY A 75 -11.67 -14.70 12.33
N CYS A 76 -10.92 -13.88 11.61
CA CYS A 76 -10.46 -14.18 10.26
C CYS A 76 -8.93 -14.22 10.24
N TYR A 77 -8.33 -15.11 9.45
CA TYR A 77 -6.88 -15.30 9.38
C TYR A 77 -6.35 -15.13 7.96
N ILE A 78 -5.10 -14.69 7.87
CA ILE A 78 -4.35 -14.62 6.62
C ILE A 78 -4.11 -16.04 6.15
N LYS A 79 -4.51 -16.34 4.91
CA LYS A 79 -4.35 -17.66 4.33
C LYS A 79 -2.92 -17.90 3.80
N PRO A 80 -2.31 -19.05 4.13
CA PRO A 80 -1.15 -19.56 3.43
C PRO A 80 -1.42 -19.70 1.92
N LEU A 81 -0.37 -19.54 1.13
CA LEU A 81 -0.44 -19.66 -0.31
C LEU A 81 -0.02 -21.06 -0.74
N VAL A 82 -0.96 -21.82 -1.31
CA VAL A 82 -0.68 -23.14 -1.86
C VAL A 82 0.19 -23.00 -3.12
N VAL A 83 1.41 -23.53 -3.04
CA VAL A 83 2.34 -23.61 -4.18
C VAL A 83 1.96 -24.81 -5.04
N LYS A 84 1.78 -24.59 -6.34
CA LYS A 84 1.57 -25.67 -7.30
C LYS A 84 2.90 -26.36 -7.61
N GLU A 85 2.86 -27.68 -7.81
CA GLU A 85 4.03 -28.45 -8.24
C GLU A 85 4.47 -28.10 -9.67
N GLU A 86 3.51 -27.80 -10.55
CA GLU A 86 3.82 -27.41 -11.94
C GLU A 86 4.39 -25.98 -12.02
N LYS A 87 5.51 -25.84 -12.73
CA LYS A 87 6.14 -24.54 -12.98
C LYS A 87 5.30 -23.70 -13.94
N ASP A 88 5.09 -22.43 -13.58
CA ASP A 88 4.45 -21.46 -14.46
C ASP A 88 5.33 -21.17 -15.70
N VAL A 89 4.80 -21.43 -16.89
CA VAL A 89 5.48 -21.13 -18.15
C VAL A 89 4.89 -19.87 -18.78
N TYR A 90 5.74 -18.85 -18.97
CA TYR A 90 5.32 -17.56 -19.53
C TYR A 90 6.45 -16.87 -20.32
N ARG A 91 6.05 -15.87 -21.12
CA ARG A 91 6.95 -15.01 -21.90
C ARG A 91 7.28 -13.74 -21.11
N ILE A 92 8.51 -13.28 -21.24
CA ILE A 92 9.00 -12.00 -20.73
C ILE A 92 9.45 -11.20 -21.93
N VAL A 93 8.87 -10.02 -22.12
CA VAL A 93 9.34 -9.03 -23.08
C VAL A 93 9.83 -7.85 -22.26
N VAL A 94 11.04 -7.38 -22.52
CA VAL A 94 11.50 -6.09 -22.01
C VAL A 94 11.56 -5.14 -23.17
N TRP A 95 11.24 -3.88 -22.92
CA TRP A 95 11.25 -2.85 -23.95
C TRP A 95 11.62 -1.52 -23.33
N ASP A 96 12.07 -0.61 -24.19
CA ASP A 96 12.45 0.74 -23.84
C ASP A 96 12.13 1.66 -25.01
N SER A 97 11.94 2.96 -24.73
CA SER A 97 11.62 3.94 -25.77
C SER A 97 12.41 5.22 -25.61
N GLU A 98 12.90 5.73 -26.72
CA GLU A 98 13.49 7.06 -26.78
C GLU A 98 12.49 8.07 -27.34
N THR A 99 12.64 9.31 -26.90
CA THR A 99 11.75 10.41 -27.29
C THR A 99 12.53 11.60 -27.81
N SER A 100 12.01 12.23 -28.86
CA SER A 100 12.42 13.57 -29.25
C SER A 100 11.52 14.62 -28.59
N GLN A 101 11.99 15.87 -28.57
CA GLN A 101 11.29 17.03 -28.00
C GLN A 101 11.05 18.12 -29.06
N ASP A 102 10.87 17.72 -30.31
CA ASP A 102 10.76 18.64 -31.45
C ASP A 102 9.51 19.53 -31.37
N LYS A 103 8.41 19.01 -30.84
CA LYS A 103 7.10 19.68 -30.83
C LYS A 103 6.93 20.56 -29.59
N THR A 104 6.45 21.78 -29.81
CA THR A 104 6.03 22.68 -28.72
C THR A 104 4.59 22.39 -28.33
N TYR A 105 4.33 22.21 -27.04
CA TYR A 105 2.98 21.97 -26.51
C TYR A 105 2.31 23.28 -26.05
N LYS A 106 2.89 23.97 -25.06
CA LYS A 106 2.38 25.22 -24.48
C LYS A 106 3.52 26.11 -23.97
N GLY A 107 3.63 27.32 -24.52
CA GLY A 107 4.72 28.24 -24.17
C GLY A 107 6.08 27.63 -24.45
N GLU A 108 6.94 27.55 -23.43
CA GLU A 108 8.28 26.94 -23.53
C GLU A 108 8.27 25.40 -23.33
N GLN A 109 7.13 24.79 -23.01
CA GLN A 109 7.04 23.35 -22.79
C GLN A 109 7.11 22.56 -24.10
N ARG A 110 8.00 21.58 -24.14
CA ARG A 110 8.15 20.62 -25.24
C ARG A 110 7.33 19.35 -24.97
N GLU A 111 6.77 18.79 -26.03
CA GLU A 111 6.10 17.49 -26.02
C GLU A 111 7.12 16.39 -26.30
N HIS A 112 7.12 15.34 -25.48
CA HIS A 112 7.87 14.13 -25.76
C HIS A 112 7.14 13.29 -26.81
N VAL A 113 7.83 12.94 -27.90
CA VAL A 113 7.29 12.07 -28.96
C VAL A 113 8.23 10.89 -29.13
N ILE A 114 7.70 9.66 -29.04
CA ILE A 114 8.50 8.45 -29.24
C ILE A 114 9.04 8.43 -30.67
N ASN A 115 10.36 8.32 -30.80
CA ASN A 115 11.04 8.21 -32.08
C ASN A 115 11.83 6.89 -32.24
N TYR A 116 12.00 6.13 -31.17
CA TYR A 116 12.62 4.80 -31.22
C TYR A 116 12.02 3.88 -30.15
N ILE A 117 11.83 2.60 -30.48
CA ILE A 117 11.49 1.56 -29.52
C ILE A 117 12.40 0.37 -29.79
N SER A 118 12.99 -0.19 -28.72
CA SER A 118 13.65 -1.50 -28.75
C SER A 118 12.87 -2.48 -27.87
N ALA A 119 12.76 -3.73 -28.30
CA ALA A 119 12.16 -4.80 -27.53
C ALA A 119 12.97 -6.09 -27.62
N ARG A 120 13.21 -6.74 -26.47
CA ARG A 120 13.85 -8.05 -26.36
C ARG A 120 12.97 -9.04 -25.63
N MET A 121 13.02 -10.32 -26.01
CA MET A 121 12.16 -11.35 -25.41
C MET A 121 12.89 -12.61 -24.95
N THR A 122 12.33 -13.21 -23.92
CA THR A 122 12.70 -14.53 -23.40
C THR A 122 11.48 -15.25 -22.82
N CYS A 123 11.67 -16.45 -22.29
CA CYS A 123 10.66 -17.20 -21.54
C CYS A 123 11.29 -17.86 -20.33
N THR A 124 10.47 -18.34 -19.40
CA THR A 124 10.96 -19.01 -18.19
C THR A 124 11.85 -20.22 -18.48
N GLU A 125 11.54 -21.03 -19.50
CA GLU A 125 12.40 -22.16 -19.91
C GLU A 125 13.81 -21.70 -20.36
N CYS A 126 13.91 -20.60 -21.12
CA CYS A 126 15.20 -20.07 -21.56
C CYS A 126 15.96 -19.35 -20.43
N CYS A 127 15.26 -18.86 -19.41
CA CYS A 127 15.90 -18.32 -18.22
C CYS A 127 16.54 -19.43 -17.38
N ASP A 128 15.90 -20.59 -17.31
CA ASP A 128 16.33 -21.70 -16.45
C ASP A 128 17.46 -22.53 -17.10
N ASP A 129 17.37 -22.81 -18.41
CA ASP A 129 18.26 -23.74 -19.14
C ASP A 129 19.22 -23.04 -20.13
N GLY A 130 19.30 -21.71 -20.07
CA GLY A 130 20.08 -20.91 -21.01
C GLY A 130 19.36 -20.65 -22.35
N SER A 131 19.84 -19.67 -23.10
CA SER A 131 19.20 -19.20 -24.33
C SER A 131 19.23 -20.27 -25.43
N ARG A 132 18.14 -21.02 -25.59
CA ARG A 132 17.98 -22.00 -26.67
C ARG A 132 17.84 -21.29 -28.03
N LYS A 133 18.65 -21.67 -29.03
CA LYS A 133 18.59 -21.06 -30.38
C LYS A 133 17.19 -21.21 -31.03
N GLU A 134 16.58 -22.38 -30.89
CA GLU A 134 15.22 -22.67 -31.38
C GLU A 134 14.28 -22.93 -30.21
N CYS A 135 13.67 -21.87 -29.67
CA CYS A 135 12.71 -22.00 -28.58
C CYS A 135 11.27 -21.95 -29.11
N ARG A 136 10.48 -22.98 -28.82
CA ARG A 136 9.04 -23.03 -29.15
C ARG A 136 8.20 -21.90 -28.56
N ILE A 137 8.71 -21.20 -27.55
CA ILE A 137 8.00 -20.13 -26.82
C ILE A 137 8.45 -18.75 -27.32
N CYS A 138 9.77 -18.54 -27.43
CA CYS A 138 10.35 -17.25 -27.84
C CYS A 138 10.45 -17.09 -29.36
N GLY A 139 10.41 -18.19 -30.12
CA GLY A 139 10.79 -18.18 -31.52
C GLY A 139 12.29 -17.93 -31.73
N THR A 140 12.65 -17.62 -32.97
CA THR A 140 14.02 -17.32 -33.43
C THR A 140 14.34 -15.83 -33.35
N GLU A 141 13.36 -14.97 -33.63
CA GLU A 141 13.52 -13.51 -33.62
C GLU A 141 13.20 -12.94 -32.23
N ARG A 142 14.25 -12.68 -31.44
CA ARG A 142 14.13 -12.30 -30.02
C ARG A 142 14.36 -10.82 -29.73
N GLU A 143 14.75 -10.06 -30.74
CA GLU A 143 15.04 -8.64 -30.65
C GLU A 143 14.42 -7.96 -31.86
N LYS A 144 13.72 -6.85 -31.61
CA LYS A 144 13.09 -6.01 -32.64
C LYS A 144 13.20 -4.56 -32.24
N ASP A 145 13.38 -3.72 -33.25
CA ASP A 145 13.37 -2.29 -33.07
C ASP A 145 12.45 -1.62 -34.09
N TRP A 146 11.99 -0.43 -33.73
CA TRP A 146 11.21 0.43 -34.61
C TRP A 146 11.73 1.86 -34.51
N SER A 147 12.03 2.48 -35.66
CA SER A 147 12.74 3.76 -35.75
C SER A 147 12.04 4.74 -36.67
N GLU A 148 11.79 5.96 -36.18
CA GLU A 148 11.28 7.05 -37.03
C GLU A 148 12.27 7.39 -38.14
N ALA A 149 13.59 7.25 -37.90
CA ALA A 149 14.63 7.51 -38.89
C ALA A 149 14.58 6.52 -40.07
N GLU A 150 14.00 5.34 -39.89
CA GLU A 150 13.77 4.34 -40.93
C GLU A 150 12.40 4.50 -41.63
N GLY A 151 11.65 5.58 -41.31
CA GLY A 151 10.33 5.86 -41.88
C GLY A 151 9.17 5.09 -41.23
N GLN A 152 9.41 4.46 -40.07
CA GLN A 152 8.41 3.73 -39.30
C GLN A 152 7.62 4.66 -38.37
N GLU A 153 6.50 4.17 -37.83
CA GLU A 153 5.76 4.81 -36.73
C GLU A 153 5.98 3.99 -35.45
N PRO A 154 7.04 4.26 -34.65
CA PRO A 154 7.55 3.29 -33.68
C PRO A 154 6.51 2.73 -32.71
N ILE A 155 5.71 3.60 -32.10
CA ILE A 155 4.67 3.19 -31.14
C ILE A 155 3.56 2.37 -31.80
N LYS A 156 3.16 2.73 -33.03
CA LYS A 156 2.11 2.04 -33.77
C LYS A 156 2.57 0.66 -34.19
N ASP A 157 3.72 0.59 -34.86
CA ASP A 157 4.26 -0.64 -35.43
C ASP A 157 4.63 -1.65 -34.33
N PHE A 158 5.17 -1.16 -33.20
CA PHE A 158 5.39 -1.97 -32.00
C PHE A 158 4.08 -2.56 -31.46
N LEU A 159 3.02 -1.76 -31.35
CA LEU A 159 1.75 -2.21 -30.78
C LEU A 159 0.99 -3.15 -31.72
N GLU A 160 0.99 -2.89 -33.03
CA GLU A 160 0.43 -3.80 -34.03
C GLU A 160 1.10 -5.18 -33.99
N TRP A 161 2.43 -5.20 -33.85
CA TRP A 161 3.19 -6.43 -33.67
C TRP A 161 2.84 -7.14 -32.36
N ILE A 162 3.01 -6.50 -31.18
CA ILE A 162 2.90 -7.21 -29.90
C ILE A 162 1.49 -7.73 -29.61
N LEU A 163 0.46 -7.06 -30.12
CA LEU A 163 -0.95 -7.47 -29.97
C LEU A 163 -1.30 -8.74 -30.76
N THR A 164 -0.46 -9.14 -31.72
CA THR A 164 -0.70 -10.27 -32.62
C THR A 164 0.43 -11.29 -32.64
N ALA A 165 1.61 -10.95 -32.11
CA ALA A 165 2.82 -11.78 -32.13
C ALA A 165 2.66 -13.17 -31.47
N PHE A 166 1.75 -13.29 -30.50
CA PHE A 166 1.67 -14.46 -29.64
C PHE A 166 0.26 -15.03 -29.50
N ASP A 167 0.19 -16.36 -29.53
CA ASP A 167 -1.01 -17.13 -29.22
C ASP A 167 -1.41 -17.04 -27.73
N LYS A 168 -2.64 -17.44 -27.44
CA LYS A 168 -3.19 -17.47 -26.07
C LYS A 168 -2.54 -18.48 -25.13
N LYS A 169 -1.60 -19.32 -25.62
CA LYS A 169 -1.08 -20.48 -24.87
C LYS A 169 -0.32 -20.05 -23.62
N TYR A 170 0.42 -18.96 -23.71
CA TYR A 170 1.20 -18.42 -22.60
C TYR A 170 0.88 -16.94 -22.41
N LYS A 171 0.89 -16.49 -21.16
CA LYS A 171 0.84 -15.06 -20.83
C LYS A 171 2.18 -14.40 -21.19
N THR A 172 2.12 -13.11 -21.50
CA THR A 172 3.30 -12.31 -21.83
C THR A 172 3.39 -11.13 -20.89
N TYR A 173 4.47 -11.08 -20.10
CA TYR A 173 4.77 -9.97 -19.19
C TYR A 173 5.73 -9.00 -19.87
N LEU A 174 5.31 -7.74 -19.99
CA LEU A 174 6.08 -6.68 -20.61
C LEU A 174 6.63 -5.75 -19.54
N PHE A 175 7.96 -5.55 -19.53
CA PHE A 175 8.63 -4.67 -18.57
C PHE A 175 9.35 -3.55 -19.30
N ALA A 176 9.09 -2.32 -18.86
CA ALA A 176 9.95 -1.17 -19.11
C ALA A 176 10.41 -0.59 -17.76
N HIS A 177 11.51 0.15 -17.74
CA HIS A 177 12.09 0.68 -16.51
C HIS A 177 11.58 2.08 -16.21
N ASN A 178 10.86 2.26 -15.09
CA ASN A 178 10.09 3.48 -14.79
C ASN A 178 8.90 3.71 -15.74
N ALA A 179 8.40 2.64 -16.36
CA ALA A 179 7.27 2.65 -17.28
C ALA A 179 6.03 3.34 -16.69
N GLY A 180 5.83 3.20 -15.38
CA GLY A 180 4.67 3.70 -14.67
C GLY A 180 4.56 5.22 -14.59
N ARG A 181 5.61 5.94 -14.99
CA ARG A 181 5.68 7.42 -14.99
C ARG A 181 6.09 7.99 -16.34
N PHE A 182 6.50 7.15 -17.29
CA PHE A 182 7.00 7.58 -18.59
C PHE A 182 6.50 6.65 -19.71
N ASP A 183 7.27 5.66 -20.14
CA ASP A 183 7.03 4.84 -21.35
C ASP A 183 5.61 4.25 -21.41
N GLY A 184 5.16 3.72 -20.27
CA GLY A 184 3.85 3.09 -20.15
C GLY A 184 2.69 4.03 -20.43
N HIS A 185 2.85 5.34 -20.25
CA HIS A 185 1.82 6.31 -20.59
C HIS A 185 1.60 6.45 -22.09
N PHE A 186 2.66 6.39 -22.91
CA PHE A 186 2.52 6.46 -24.36
C PHE A 186 1.77 5.25 -24.90
N VAL A 187 2.17 4.05 -24.46
CA VAL A 187 1.48 2.80 -24.81
C VAL A 187 0.02 2.82 -24.36
N PHE A 188 -0.22 3.17 -23.08
CA PHE A 188 -1.57 3.19 -22.53
C PHE A 188 -2.48 4.16 -23.28
N ASN A 189 -2.00 5.37 -23.56
CA ASN A 189 -2.76 6.39 -24.29
C ASN A 189 -3.03 5.97 -25.75
N TYR A 190 -2.03 5.44 -26.44
CA TYR A 190 -2.20 4.95 -27.81
C TYR A 190 -3.24 3.82 -27.89
N LEU A 191 -3.22 2.88 -26.94
CA LEU A 191 -4.22 1.82 -26.85
C LEU A 191 -5.64 2.38 -26.67
N CYS A 192 -5.83 3.34 -25.76
CA CYS A 192 -7.14 3.98 -25.57
C CYS A 192 -7.62 4.70 -26.83
N ARG A 193 -6.75 5.48 -27.50
CA ARG A 193 -7.09 6.21 -28.73
C ARG A 193 -7.44 5.30 -29.91
N THR A 194 -6.91 4.09 -29.93
CA THR A 194 -7.22 3.08 -30.96
C THR A 194 -8.41 2.20 -30.61
N GLY A 195 -9.20 2.58 -29.60
CA GLY A 195 -10.41 1.87 -29.18
C GLY A 195 -10.14 0.56 -28.44
N LYS A 196 -8.95 0.38 -27.85
CA LYS A 196 -8.67 -0.71 -26.91
C LYS A 196 -9.00 -0.24 -25.49
N SER A 197 -9.53 -1.15 -24.67
CA SER A 197 -9.89 -0.88 -23.28
C SER A 197 -8.93 -1.61 -22.33
N PRO A 198 -7.69 -1.09 -22.12
CA PRO A 198 -6.75 -1.68 -21.17
C PRO A 198 -7.35 -1.66 -19.76
N MET A 199 -7.13 -2.71 -18.97
CA MET A 199 -7.58 -2.77 -17.57
C MET A 199 -6.44 -2.34 -16.64
N PRO A 200 -6.47 -1.14 -16.04
CA PRO A 200 -5.32 -0.59 -15.33
C PRO A 200 -5.38 -0.77 -13.82
N LEU A 201 -4.19 -0.92 -13.23
CA LEU A 201 -3.91 -0.68 -11.82
C LEU A 201 -3.11 0.62 -11.71
N ILE A 202 -3.79 1.72 -11.36
CA ILE A 202 -3.22 3.07 -11.29
C ILE A 202 -3.44 3.67 -9.90
N ASN A 203 -2.50 4.50 -9.46
CA ASN A 203 -2.69 5.40 -8.32
C ASN A 203 -2.26 6.82 -8.70
N GLY A 204 -3.20 7.77 -8.73
CA GLY A 204 -2.99 9.10 -9.28
C GLY A 204 -2.64 9.05 -10.77
N LEU A 205 -1.45 9.51 -11.13
CA LEU A 205 -0.91 9.36 -12.48
C LEU A 205 -0.01 8.13 -12.64
N LYS A 206 0.42 7.49 -11.55
CA LYS A 206 1.37 6.38 -11.63
C LYS A 206 0.66 5.08 -12.07
N ILE A 207 1.07 4.53 -13.20
CA ILE A 207 0.63 3.21 -13.69
C ILE A 207 1.48 2.12 -13.02
N TYR A 208 0.85 1.16 -12.34
CA TYR A 208 1.57 0.03 -11.72
C TYR A 208 1.58 -1.18 -12.65
N GLU A 209 0.43 -1.47 -13.22
CA GLU A 209 0.22 -2.55 -14.17
C GLU A 209 -0.98 -2.21 -15.04
N PHE A 210 -1.03 -2.69 -16.28
CA PHE A 210 -2.29 -2.81 -17.00
C PHE A 210 -2.28 -4.06 -17.87
N THR A 211 -3.47 -4.62 -18.10
CA THR A 211 -3.61 -5.82 -18.92
C THR A 211 -4.40 -5.53 -20.18
N VAL A 212 -3.97 -6.13 -21.28
CA VAL A 212 -4.62 -6.04 -22.59
C VAL A 212 -4.72 -7.41 -23.20
N GLN A 213 -5.89 -7.74 -23.76
CA GLN A 213 -6.04 -8.93 -24.59
C GLN A 213 -6.68 -8.54 -25.91
N ASN A 214 -5.93 -8.69 -27.01
CA ASN A 214 -6.39 -8.28 -28.33
C ASN A 214 -7.60 -9.11 -28.81
N SER A 215 -7.56 -10.42 -28.62
CA SER A 215 -8.72 -11.31 -28.84
C SER A 215 -8.56 -12.60 -28.03
N LYS A 216 -9.61 -13.42 -27.96
CA LYS A 216 -9.58 -14.74 -27.29
C LYS A 216 -8.55 -15.72 -27.88
N LYS A 217 -7.97 -15.43 -29.06
CA LYS A 217 -6.95 -16.25 -29.71
C LYS A 217 -5.51 -15.84 -29.35
N HIS A 218 -5.32 -14.61 -28.89
CA HIS A 218 -4.00 -14.03 -28.61
C HIS A 218 -3.64 -14.06 -27.12
N SER A 219 -2.35 -13.92 -26.85
CA SER A 219 -1.78 -13.80 -25.50
C SER A 219 -2.45 -12.68 -24.70
N MET A 220 -2.64 -12.92 -23.40
CA MET A 220 -2.86 -11.83 -22.45
C MET A 220 -1.53 -11.11 -22.23
N LEU A 221 -1.52 -9.80 -22.48
CA LEU A 221 -0.37 -8.92 -22.30
C LEU A 221 -0.50 -8.23 -20.94
N ILE A 222 0.53 -8.33 -20.10
CA ILE A 222 0.58 -7.73 -18.77
C ILE A 222 1.76 -6.75 -18.73
N TRP A 223 1.46 -5.47 -18.77
CA TRP A 223 2.46 -4.40 -18.80
C TRP A 223 2.80 -3.96 -17.38
N ARG A 224 4.08 -3.92 -17.04
CA ARG A 224 4.58 -3.67 -15.68
C ARG A 224 5.76 -2.70 -15.68
N ASP A 225 5.85 -1.93 -14.61
CA ASP A 225 7.02 -1.12 -14.31
C ASP A 225 8.04 -1.93 -13.51
N SER A 226 9.22 -2.19 -14.08
CA SER A 226 10.28 -2.93 -13.39
C SER A 226 10.84 -2.19 -12.17
N CYS A 227 10.73 -0.86 -12.08
CA CYS A 227 11.16 -0.08 -10.91
C CYS A 227 10.36 -0.42 -9.65
N LEU A 228 9.14 -0.97 -9.79
CA LEU A 228 8.33 -1.40 -8.66
C LEU A 228 8.84 -2.71 -8.05
N LEU A 229 9.60 -3.50 -8.81
CA LEU A 229 10.25 -4.73 -8.36
C LEU A 229 11.70 -4.45 -7.96
N MET A 230 12.40 -3.61 -8.73
CA MET A 230 13.82 -3.29 -8.57
C MET A 230 14.00 -1.76 -8.53
N PRO A 231 13.80 -1.10 -7.37
CA PRO A 231 13.83 0.36 -7.23
C PRO A 231 15.27 0.94 -7.20
N VAL A 232 16.07 0.63 -8.22
CA VAL A 232 17.37 1.25 -8.49
C VAL A 232 17.40 1.73 -9.94
N LYS A 233 18.27 2.69 -10.26
CA LYS A 233 18.43 3.16 -11.64
C LYS A 233 18.95 2.05 -12.55
N LEU A 234 18.56 2.06 -13.81
CA LEU A 234 19.04 1.11 -14.83
C LEU A 234 20.58 1.04 -14.89
N GLU A 235 21.26 2.20 -14.85
CA GLU A 235 22.74 2.29 -14.84
C GLU A 235 23.38 1.53 -13.66
N ALA A 236 22.69 1.43 -12.52
CA ALA A 236 23.21 0.77 -11.33
C ALA A 236 22.89 -0.74 -11.29
N MET A 237 22.04 -1.24 -12.21
CA MET A 237 21.62 -2.65 -12.23
C MET A 237 22.80 -3.58 -12.50
N LYS A 238 23.70 -3.19 -13.39
CA LYS A 238 24.90 -3.97 -13.72
C LYS A 238 25.75 -4.27 -12.48
N ALA A 239 26.04 -3.25 -11.69
CA ALA A 239 26.77 -3.40 -10.42
C ALA A 239 25.94 -4.14 -9.36
N THR A 240 24.63 -3.89 -9.29
CA THR A 240 23.73 -4.49 -8.29
C THR A 240 23.61 -6.01 -8.48
N PHE A 241 23.47 -6.47 -9.72
CA PHE A 241 23.28 -7.89 -10.06
C PHE A 241 24.55 -8.56 -10.61
N ASN A 242 25.68 -7.83 -10.65
CA ASN A 242 26.95 -8.31 -11.21
C ASN A 242 26.77 -8.87 -12.64
N LEU A 243 26.10 -8.11 -13.50
CA LEU A 243 25.74 -8.52 -14.86
C LEU A 243 26.94 -8.43 -15.80
N ASP A 244 27.05 -9.44 -16.67
CA ASP A 244 27.99 -9.44 -17.78
C ASP A 244 27.36 -8.75 -19.00
N CYS A 245 27.45 -7.42 -19.05
CA CYS A 245 27.03 -6.60 -20.19
C CYS A 245 27.85 -5.30 -20.25
N GLU A 246 27.74 -4.55 -21.33
CA GLU A 246 28.42 -3.24 -21.46
C GLU A 246 27.88 -2.22 -20.45
N GLU A 247 28.70 -1.23 -20.11
CA GLU A 247 28.23 -0.08 -19.33
C GLU A 247 27.24 0.75 -20.16
N LYS A 248 26.32 1.41 -19.47
CA LYS A 248 25.38 2.32 -20.13
C LYS A 248 26.13 3.50 -20.76
N PRO A 249 26.02 3.74 -22.08
CA PRO A 249 26.72 4.85 -22.74
C PRO A 249 26.13 6.22 -22.35
N PHE A 250 26.87 7.29 -22.67
CA PHE A 250 26.35 8.66 -22.57
C PHE A 250 25.62 9.04 -23.86
N PHE A 251 24.44 9.65 -23.74
CA PHE A 251 23.61 9.97 -24.89
C PHE A 251 23.26 11.47 -24.95
N PRO A 252 23.33 12.11 -26.14
CA PRO A 252 23.05 13.53 -26.32
C PRO A 252 21.54 13.79 -26.48
N TYR A 253 20.81 13.81 -25.36
CA TYR A 253 19.35 13.97 -25.32
C TYR A 253 18.82 15.16 -26.13
N TYR A 254 19.47 16.33 -26.08
CA TYR A 254 18.99 17.51 -26.82
C TYR A 254 19.39 17.52 -28.30
N TYR A 255 20.30 16.63 -28.71
CA TYR A 255 20.63 16.40 -30.12
C TYR A 255 19.66 15.41 -30.78
N ASN A 256 18.86 14.67 -30.00
CA ASN A 256 17.85 13.73 -30.51
C ASN A 256 16.65 14.47 -31.13
N LYS A 257 16.82 14.86 -32.38
CA LYS A 257 15.85 15.63 -33.17
C LYS A 257 15.72 15.05 -34.56
N LYS A 258 14.51 15.13 -35.12
CA LYS A 258 14.22 14.64 -36.48
C LYS A 258 15.11 15.27 -37.56
N GLU A 259 15.48 16.53 -37.36
CA GLU A 259 16.35 17.30 -38.26
C GLU A 259 17.74 16.67 -38.43
N ASN A 260 18.21 15.91 -37.43
CA ASN A 260 19.56 15.36 -37.37
C ASN A 260 19.67 13.91 -37.89
N TYR A 261 18.57 13.26 -38.31
CA TYR A 261 18.61 11.85 -38.74
C TYR A 261 19.45 11.59 -40.00
N ASN A 262 19.65 12.61 -40.83
CA ASN A 262 20.44 12.51 -42.07
C ASN A 262 21.81 13.19 -41.96
N THR A 263 22.23 13.58 -40.75
CA THR A 263 23.47 14.32 -40.51
C THR A 263 24.54 13.40 -39.97
N HIS A 264 25.68 13.33 -40.65
CA HIS A 264 26.90 12.71 -40.14
C HIS A 264 27.81 13.78 -39.57
N LEU A 265 28.10 13.71 -38.27
CA LEU A 265 29.07 14.59 -37.65
C LEU A 265 30.44 13.91 -37.65
N PRO A 266 31.53 14.65 -37.95
CA PRO A 266 32.89 14.12 -37.84
C PRO A 266 33.38 14.01 -36.39
N HIS A 267 32.64 14.59 -35.44
CA HIS A 267 32.95 14.65 -34.01
C HIS A 267 31.66 14.43 -33.20
N LEU A 268 31.77 14.25 -31.88
CA LEU A 268 30.60 14.14 -30.99
C LEU A 268 29.77 15.45 -30.98
N PRO A 269 28.46 15.37 -30.67
CA PRO A 269 27.63 16.56 -30.42
C PRO A 269 28.21 17.46 -29.32
N PRO A 270 27.84 18.75 -29.29
CA PRO A 270 28.20 19.65 -28.20
C PRO A 270 27.92 19.06 -26.81
N MET A 271 28.76 19.39 -25.84
CA MET A 271 28.66 18.85 -24.47
C MET A 271 27.30 19.17 -23.82
N GLU A 272 26.74 20.33 -24.15
CA GLU A 272 25.46 20.82 -23.67
C GLU A 272 24.31 19.88 -24.03
N ASP A 273 24.41 19.19 -25.18
CA ASP A 273 23.36 18.27 -25.65
C ASP A 273 23.21 17.03 -24.78
N TYR A 274 24.20 16.71 -23.94
CA TYR A 274 24.18 15.60 -22.98
C TYR A 274 23.54 15.98 -21.62
N SER A 275 23.06 17.22 -21.46
CA SER A 275 22.49 17.74 -20.22
C SER A 275 23.43 17.60 -18.99
N PRO A 276 24.68 18.11 -19.07
CA PRO A 276 25.69 17.95 -18.01
C PRO A 276 25.24 18.53 -16.65
N GLY A 277 24.45 19.60 -16.68
CA GLY A 277 23.92 20.25 -15.49
C GLY A 277 23.00 19.37 -14.63
N SER A 278 22.28 18.42 -15.25
CA SER A 278 21.39 17.46 -14.57
C SER A 278 22.12 16.25 -13.99
N MET A 279 23.41 16.08 -14.30
CA MET A 279 24.22 14.98 -13.79
C MET A 279 24.64 15.22 -12.34
N LYS A 280 24.76 14.16 -11.55
CA LYS A 280 25.49 14.22 -10.28
C LYS A 280 26.97 14.49 -10.56
N LYS A 281 27.66 15.15 -9.62
CA LYS A 281 29.08 15.50 -9.77
C LYS A 281 29.97 14.31 -10.17
N GLU A 282 29.84 13.18 -9.49
CA GLU A 282 30.60 11.94 -9.78
C GLU A 282 30.36 11.41 -11.20
N LYS A 283 29.13 11.58 -11.73
CA LYS A 283 28.77 11.16 -13.10
C LYS A 283 29.28 12.19 -14.12
N PHE A 284 29.18 13.47 -13.80
CA PHE A 284 29.73 14.54 -14.62
C PHE A 284 31.25 14.39 -14.79
N ASP A 285 32.00 14.09 -13.74
CA ASP A 285 33.46 13.92 -13.84
C ASP A 285 33.85 12.73 -14.75
N LYS A 286 33.07 11.64 -14.70
CA LYS A 286 33.22 10.51 -15.63
C LYS A 286 32.85 10.90 -17.07
N PHE A 287 31.77 11.64 -17.23
CA PHE A 287 31.30 12.14 -18.53
C PHE A 287 32.29 13.10 -19.16
N GLU A 288 32.80 14.09 -18.41
CA GLU A 288 33.76 15.08 -18.89
C GLU A 288 35.06 14.41 -19.35
N LYS A 289 35.56 13.45 -18.57
CA LYS A 289 36.72 12.64 -18.97
C LYS A 289 36.44 11.87 -20.27
N TRP A 290 35.34 11.14 -20.32
CA TRP A 290 34.94 10.38 -21.51
C TRP A 290 34.77 11.28 -22.74
N TYR A 291 34.10 12.41 -22.60
CA TYR A 291 33.83 13.35 -23.69
C TYR A 291 35.13 13.91 -24.26
N ASN A 292 36.06 14.33 -23.40
CA ASN A 292 37.35 14.85 -23.84
C ASN A 292 38.21 13.78 -24.54
N GLU A 293 38.14 12.52 -24.11
CA GLU A 293 38.83 11.39 -24.74
C GLU A 293 38.22 10.98 -26.08
N ASN A 294 36.91 11.19 -26.29
CA ASN A 294 36.17 10.73 -27.46
C ASN A 294 35.67 11.86 -28.37
N LYS A 295 36.01 13.12 -28.10
CA LYS A 295 35.44 14.28 -28.80
C LYS A 295 35.49 14.18 -30.32
N GLU A 296 36.58 13.66 -30.87
CA GLU A 296 36.83 13.55 -32.31
C GLU A 296 36.24 12.27 -32.95
N THR A 297 35.43 11.49 -32.22
CA THR A 297 34.78 10.30 -32.80
C THR A 297 33.59 10.72 -33.68
N PRO A 298 33.46 10.15 -34.90
CA PRO A 298 32.29 10.39 -35.73
C PRO A 298 30.99 9.99 -35.03
N PHE A 299 29.92 10.76 -35.28
CA PHE A 299 28.62 10.54 -34.67
C PHE A 299 27.52 10.48 -35.74
N TYR A 300 26.67 9.47 -35.65
CA TYR A 300 25.49 9.32 -36.48
C TYR A 300 24.28 8.95 -35.62
N LEU A 301 23.33 9.89 -35.50
CA LEU A 301 22.24 9.80 -34.54
C LEU A 301 21.42 8.49 -34.64
N PRO A 302 20.97 8.01 -35.82
CA PRO A 302 20.17 6.79 -35.90
C PRO A 302 20.88 5.53 -35.39
N GLU A 303 22.19 5.41 -35.62
CA GLU A 303 22.98 4.26 -35.15
C GLU A 303 23.23 4.33 -33.65
N GLU A 304 23.55 5.51 -33.14
CA GLU A 304 23.76 5.74 -31.70
C GLU A 304 22.47 5.58 -30.88
N LEU A 305 21.34 6.05 -31.41
CA LEU A 305 20.00 5.85 -30.83
C LEU A 305 19.67 4.35 -30.70
N LYS A 306 19.97 3.58 -31.75
CA LYS A 306 19.81 2.13 -31.77
C LYS A 306 20.70 1.45 -30.74
N ASN A 307 21.99 1.79 -30.70
CA ASN A 307 22.94 1.18 -29.77
C ASN A 307 22.58 1.48 -28.32
N TYR A 308 22.19 2.73 -28.02
CA TYR A 308 21.79 3.16 -26.68
C TYR A 308 20.52 2.44 -26.19
N CYS A 309 19.44 2.44 -26.99
CA CYS A 309 18.18 1.81 -26.59
C CYS A 309 18.28 0.27 -26.52
N ARG A 310 19.07 -0.37 -27.40
CA ARG A 310 19.38 -1.80 -27.31
C ARG A 310 20.19 -2.16 -26.06
N ASN A 311 21.14 -1.32 -25.67
CA ASN A 311 21.91 -1.49 -24.44
C ASN A 311 20.99 -1.44 -23.21
N ASP A 312 20.04 -0.50 -23.17
CA ASP A 312 19.06 -0.37 -22.09
C ASP A 312 18.17 -1.61 -21.97
N THR A 313 17.63 -2.12 -23.09
CA THR A 313 16.84 -3.36 -23.08
C THR A 313 17.69 -4.58 -22.73
N GLU A 314 18.97 -4.61 -23.08
CA GLU A 314 19.89 -5.68 -22.68
C GLU A 314 20.13 -5.72 -21.17
N ILE A 315 20.49 -4.57 -20.58
CA ILE A 315 20.68 -4.43 -19.14
C ILE A 315 19.40 -4.85 -18.42
N LEU A 316 18.25 -4.37 -18.88
CA LEU A 316 16.95 -4.69 -18.27
C LEU A 316 16.62 -6.17 -18.37
N LEU A 317 16.83 -6.81 -19.53
CA LEU A 317 16.57 -8.24 -19.72
C LEU A 317 17.42 -9.09 -18.77
N LYS A 318 18.73 -8.84 -18.75
CA LYS A 318 19.68 -9.55 -17.88
C LYS A 318 19.35 -9.34 -16.40
N SER A 319 18.95 -8.12 -16.02
CA SER A 319 18.50 -7.80 -14.66
C SER A 319 17.26 -8.60 -14.25
N ILE A 320 16.24 -8.66 -15.10
CA ILE A 320 15.00 -9.41 -14.80
C ILE A 320 15.27 -10.91 -14.71
N ILE A 321 16.13 -11.45 -15.58
CA ILE A 321 16.54 -12.86 -15.55
C ILE A 321 17.25 -13.17 -14.23
N GLU A 322 18.23 -12.36 -13.84
CA GLU A 322 19.00 -12.58 -12.61
C GLU A 322 18.14 -12.36 -11.35
N PHE A 323 17.29 -11.33 -11.35
CA PHE A 323 16.31 -11.11 -10.28
C PHE A 323 15.38 -12.32 -10.10
N ARG A 324 14.84 -12.86 -11.19
CA ARG A 324 14.02 -14.07 -11.15
C ARG A 324 14.83 -15.28 -10.69
N ARG A 325 16.07 -15.46 -11.18
CA ARG A 325 16.96 -16.56 -10.77
C ARG A 325 17.17 -16.56 -9.27
N ILE A 326 17.50 -15.41 -8.68
CA ILE A 326 17.71 -15.26 -7.24
C ILE A 326 16.42 -15.59 -6.49
N LEU A 327 15.27 -15.05 -6.92
CA LEU A 327 13.99 -15.35 -6.27
C LEU A 327 13.67 -16.84 -6.29
N VAL A 328 13.73 -17.47 -7.46
CA VAL A 328 13.30 -18.86 -7.66
C VAL A 328 14.31 -19.85 -7.08
N LYS A 329 15.59 -19.68 -7.35
CA LYS A 329 16.63 -20.66 -6.98
C LYS A 329 17.17 -20.42 -5.57
N ASP A 330 17.50 -19.17 -5.24
CA ASP A 330 18.25 -18.86 -4.01
C ASP A 330 17.32 -18.57 -2.82
N ILE A 331 16.13 -18.00 -3.05
CA ILE A 331 15.20 -17.59 -1.98
C ILE A 331 14.10 -18.63 -1.76
N THR A 332 13.44 -19.09 -2.82
CA THR A 332 12.20 -19.87 -2.68
C THR A 332 12.32 -21.38 -2.92
N GLY A 333 13.48 -21.85 -3.40
CA GLY A 333 13.70 -23.27 -3.68
C GLY A 333 12.84 -23.84 -4.84
N GLY A 334 12.33 -23.00 -5.73
CA GLY A 334 11.62 -23.41 -6.95
C GLY A 334 10.29 -22.71 -7.22
N PHE A 335 9.74 -22.01 -6.22
CA PHE A 335 8.50 -21.24 -6.37
C PHE A 335 8.75 -19.92 -7.10
N ASP A 336 7.96 -19.62 -8.13
CA ASP A 336 8.07 -18.36 -8.89
C ASP A 336 7.05 -17.31 -8.41
N PRO A 337 7.49 -16.28 -7.66
CA PRO A 337 6.59 -15.23 -7.19
C PRO A 337 6.45 -14.08 -8.20
N LEU A 338 7.28 -14.02 -9.26
CA LEU A 338 7.31 -12.88 -10.18
C LEU A 338 5.96 -12.66 -10.90
N PRO A 339 5.23 -13.68 -11.36
CA PRO A 339 3.88 -13.51 -11.93
C PRO A 339 2.85 -12.93 -10.95
N ARG A 340 3.00 -13.19 -9.64
CA ARG A 340 1.96 -12.94 -8.64
C ARG A 340 1.79 -11.48 -8.24
N SER A 341 2.81 -10.65 -8.41
CA SER A 341 2.70 -9.22 -8.15
C SER A 341 3.62 -8.40 -9.04
N CYS A 342 3.20 -7.18 -9.38
CA CYS A 342 4.02 -6.17 -10.05
C CYS A 342 4.88 -5.35 -9.07
N THR A 343 4.78 -5.57 -7.76
CA THR A 343 5.51 -4.81 -6.73
C THR A 343 6.36 -5.72 -5.86
N ASN A 344 7.52 -5.22 -5.42
CA ASN A 344 8.39 -5.95 -4.50
C ASN A 344 7.66 -6.35 -3.20
N ALA A 345 6.84 -5.46 -2.64
CA ALA A 345 6.06 -5.75 -1.43
C ALA A 345 5.05 -6.89 -1.62
N GLY A 346 4.43 -6.98 -2.79
CA GLY A 346 3.54 -8.09 -3.12
C GLY A 346 4.26 -9.41 -3.42
N VAL A 347 5.46 -9.34 -4.01
CA VAL A 347 6.36 -10.49 -4.15
C VAL A 347 6.78 -11.01 -2.76
N ALA A 348 7.25 -10.13 -1.87
CA ALA A 348 7.63 -10.47 -0.50
C ALA A 348 6.47 -11.15 0.26
N MET A 349 5.26 -10.59 0.19
CA MET A 349 4.08 -11.17 0.83
C MET A 349 3.68 -12.52 0.24
N SER A 350 3.87 -12.72 -1.07
CA SER A 350 3.59 -14.01 -1.70
C SER A 350 4.57 -15.09 -1.23
N ILE A 351 5.85 -14.74 -1.08
CA ILE A 351 6.88 -15.62 -0.51
C ILE A 351 6.56 -15.94 0.95
N PHE A 352 6.26 -14.91 1.76
CA PHE A 352 5.87 -15.06 3.17
C PHE A 352 4.72 -16.06 3.33
N LYS A 353 3.63 -15.86 2.58
CA LYS A 353 2.46 -16.75 2.61
C LYS A 353 2.74 -18.16 2.12
N ALA A 354 3.66 -18.34 1.18
CA ALA A 354 3.95 -19.64 0.57
C ALA A 354 4.88 -20.50 1.42
N MET A 355 5.78 -19.87 2.17
CA MET A 355 6.93 -20.56 2.77
C MET A 355 7.00 -20.46 4.28
N PHE A 356 6.41 -19.43 4.90
CA PHE A 356 6.61 -19.13 6.31
C PHE A 356 5.30 -19.15 7.11
N LEU A 357 4.20 -18.67 6.51
CA LEU A 357 2.92 -18.58 7.20
C LEU A 357 2.25 -19.94 7.35
N GLN A 358 1.92 -20.30 8.59
CA GLN A 358 1.08 -21.47 8.91
C GLN A 358 -0.42 -21.13 8.90
N GLU A 359 -1.27 -22.15 8.85
CA GLU A 359 -2.72 -21.97 8.96
C GLU A 359 -3.08 -21.39 10.34
N GLU A 360 -4.01 -20.42 10.35
CA GLU A 360 -4.51 -19.74 11.56
C GLU A 360 -3.44 -19.04 12.42
N GLU A 361 -2.25 -18.76 11.87
CA GLU A 361 -1.14 -18.16 12.62
C GLU A 361 -1.22 -16.63 12.70
N LEU A 362 -1.79 -15.94 11.70
CA LEU A 362 -1.92 -14.48 11.72
C LEU A 362 -3.35 -14.05 11.46
N SER A 363 -3.97 -13.38 12.44
CA SER A 363 -5.31 -12.82 12.27
C SER A 363 -5.32 -11.63 11.30
N ILE A 364 -6.45 -11.42 10.63
CA ILE A 364 -6.76 -10.20 9.89
C ILE A 364 -7.37 -9.23 10.89
N VAL A 365 -6.74 -8.07 11.05
CA VAL A 365 -7.17 -7.03 11.99
C VAL A 365 -8.36 -6.27 11.36
N PRO A 366 -9.55 -6.26 11.97
CA PRO A 366 -10.69 -5.52 11.44
C PRO A 366 -10.45 -4.01 11.52
N GLU A 367 -10.77 -3.26 10.47
CA GLU A 367 -10.51 -1.81 10.43
C GLU A 367 -11.34 -0.99 11.41
N ARG A 368 -12.36 -1.60 12.02
CA ARG A 368 -13.21 -0.96 13.03
C ARG A 368 -13.04 -1.60 14.41
N GLY A 369 -11.93 -2.32 14.62
CA GLY A 369 -11.65 -3.05 15.84
C GLY A 369 -12.37 -4.40 15.97
N TYR A 370 -11.93 -5.20 16.94
CA TYR A 370 -12.43 -6.55 17.23
C TYR A 370 -13.82 -6.57 17.91
N GLU A 371 -14.26 -5.44 18.46
CA GLU A 371 -15.48 -5.30 19.26
C GLU A 371 -16.78 -5.20 18.45
N ARG A 372 -16.76 -5.49 17.13
CA ARG A 372 -17.97 -5.44 16.27
C ARG A 372 -19.10 -6.38 16.71
N CYS A 373 -18.83 -7.34 17.59
CA CYS A 373 -19.85 -8.25 18.14
C CYS A 373 -20.67 -7.60 19.27
N ASP A 374 -20.15 -6.56 19.92
CA ASP A 374 -20.90 -5.78 20.90
C ASP A 374 -21.58 -4.60 20.21
N ARG A 375 -22.91 -4.56 20.35
CA ARG A 375 -23.83 -3.79 19.51
C ARG A 375 -23.88 -2.30 19.83
N ALA A 376 -23.05 -1.80 20.73
CA ALA A 376 -23.10 -0.42 21.16
C ALA A 376 -22.36 0.49 20.17
N SER A 377 -23.11 1.28 19.41
CA SER A 377 -22.53 2.26 18.49
C SER A 377 -21.80 3.37 19.27
N VAL A 378 -20.62 3.79 18.80
CA VAL A 378 -19.88 4.93 19.40
C VAL A 378 -20.79 6.15 19.47
N ILE A 379 -21.54 6.43 18.40
CA ILE A 379 -22.48 7.55 18.36
C ILE A 379 -23.60 7.41 19.41
N ALA A 380 -24.03 6.18 19.73
CA ALA A 380 -25.03 5.91 20.75
C ALA A 380 -24.49 6.21 22.14
N ILE A 381 -23.29 5.71 22.47
CA ILE A 381 -22.64 6.00 23.76
C ILE A 381 -22.44 7.52 23.92
N LYS A 382 -21.94 8.20 22.88
CA LYS A 382 -21.76 9.67 22.91
C LYS A 382 -23.08 10.41 23.16
N TYR A 383 -24.13 10.01 22.44
CA TYR A 383 -25.44 10.62 22.55
C TYR A 383 -26.04 10.41 23.94
N LEU A 384 -25.94 9.21 24.50
CA LEU A 384 -26.47 8.90 25.83
C LEU A 384 -25.70 9.62 26.94
N GLU A 385 -24.38 9.77 26.82
CA GLU A 385 -23.57 10.59 27.75
C GLU A 385 -23.92 12.09 27.64
N TRP A 386 -24.12 12.58 26.42
CA TRP A 386 -24.60 13.95 26.19
C TRP A 386 -25.97 14.17 26.81
N ARG A 387 -26.90 13.23 26.61
CA ARG A 387 -28.24 13.25 27.21
C ARG A 387 -28.20 13.17 28.73
N SER A 388 -27.32 12.34 29.28
CA SER A 388 -27.07 12.24 30.72
C SER A 388 -26.64 13.60 31.29
N LYS A 389 -25.68 14.29 30.65
CA LYS A 389 -25.24 15.65 31.02
C LYS A 389 -26.36 16.69 30.85
N ARG A 390 -26.96 16.75 29.66
CA ARG A 390 -27.94 17.79 29.27
C ARG A 390 -29.22 17.70 30.09
N ASP A 391 -29.73 16.50 30.29
CA ASP A 391 -30.99 16.25 30.99
C ASP A 391 -30.75 16.00 32.50
N ASN A 392 -29.50 15.94 32.94
CA ASN A 392 -29.06 15.66 34.32
C ASN A 392 -29.70 14.38 34.91
N VAL A 393 -29.61 13.28 34.16
CA VAL A 393 -30.16 11.96 34.50
C VAL A 393 -29.11 10.88 34.36
N ASP A 394 -29.06 9.93 35.29
CA ASP A 394 -28.17 8.78 35.15
C ASP A 394 -28.75 7.78 34.14
N ILE A 395 -28.06 7.62 33.01
CA ILE A 395 -28.44 6.69 31.95
C ILE A 395 -27.51 5.48 32.01
N LYS A 396 -28.04 4.28 32.23
CA LYS A 396 -27.28 3.02 32.15
C LYS A 396 -27.06 2.66 30.68
N HIS A 397 -25.83 2.45 30.25
CA HIS A 397 -25.47 2.11 28.87
C HIS A 397 -24.12 1.37 28.80
N ALA A 398 -23.75 0.85 27.63
CA ALA A 398 -22.51 0.07 27.42
C ALA A 398 -21.23 0.77 27.90
N GLY A 399 -21.13 2.08 27.65
CA GLY A 399 -19.96 2.91 28.00
C GLY A 399 -19.75 3.17 29.49
N ASN A 400 -20.64 2.74 30.38
CA ASN A 400 -20.47 2.89 31.84
C ASN A 400 -20.52 1.56 32.61
N GLY A 401 -20.38 0.45 31.89
CA GLY A 401 -20.17 -0.90 32.41
C GLY A 401 -21.45 -1.68 32.74
N ARG A 402 -22.65 -1.17 32.40
CA ARG A 402 -23.93 -1.81 32.70
C ARG A 402 -24.99 -1.48 31.62
N GLU A 403 -25.19 -2.37 30.66
CA GLU A 403 -26.41 -2.37 29.84
C GLU A 403 -27.55 -3.06 30.62
N GLU A 404 -28.73 -2.44 30.66
CA GLU A 404 -29.91 -3.07 31.27
C GLU A 404 -30.48 -4.10 30.30
N GLN A 405 -30.76 -5.31 30.81
CA GLN A 405 -31.37 -6.37 30.02
C GLN A 405 -32.85 -6.49 30.36
N VAL A 406 -33.71 -6.31 29.35
CA VAL A 406 -35.16 -6.45 29.48
C VAL A 406 -35.63 -7.55 28.52
N GLY A 407 -36.08 -8.66 29.10
CA GLY A 407 -36.41 -9.87 28.35
C GLY A 407 -35.21 -10.40 27.57
N LYS A 408 -35.37 -10.54 26.26
CA LYS A 408 -34.32 -11.01 25.32
C LYS A 408 -33.44 -9.87 24.77
N TYR A 409 -33.73 -8.61 25.12
CA TYR A 409 -33.07 -7.44 24.56
C TYR A 409 -32.14 -6.78 25.58
N LYS A 410 -30.95 -6.38 25.11
CA LYS A 410 -30.09 -5.43 25.81
C LYS A 410 -30.39 -4.04 25.25
N LEU A 411 -30.64 -3.09 26.13
CA LEU A 411 -31.03 -1.73 25.78
C LEU A 411 -29.79 -0.85 25.58
N ASP A 412 -29.85 0.06 24.61
CA ASP A 412 -28.75 1.02 24.38
C ASP A 412 -28.61 1.98 25.56
N GLY A 413 -29.73 2.55 26.03
CA GLY A 413 -29.79 3.43 27.20
C GLY A 413 -31.02 3.15 28.06
N TYR A 414 -30.83 3.05 29.38
CA TYR A 414 -31.92 2.83 30.33
C TYR A 414 -31.89 3.84 31.48
N ILE A 415 -33.05 4.44 31.76
CA ILE A 415 -33.26 5.35 32.88
C ILE A 415 -34.27 4.69 33.82
N GLU A 416 -33.81 4.44 35.04
CA GLU A 416 -34.62 3.79 36.07
C GLU A 416 -35.69 4.76 36.59
N ASN A 417 -36.95 4.30 36.60
CA ASN A 417 -38.08 5.07 37.14
C ASN A 417 -38.66 4.31 38.34
N ARG A 418 -38.55 4.88 39.54
CA ARG A 418 -38.98 4.23 40.79
C ARG A 418 -40.50 4.15 40.98
N SER A 419 -41.28 4.85 40.16
CA SER A 419 -42.74 5.00 40.33
C SER A 419 -43.55 4.77 39.04
N GLY A 420 -42.93 4.25 37.97
CA GLY A 420 -43.58 4.04 36.67
C GLY A 420 -42.79 3.09 35.75
N ARG A 421 -43.14 3.05 34.46
CA ARG A 421 -42.34 2.32 33.46
C ARG A 421 -40.96 2.98 33.34
N GLY A 422 -39.89 2.18 33.33
CA GLY A 422 -38.55 2.67 33.03
C GLY A 422 -38.50 3.26 31.62
N LYS A 423 -37.64 4.26 31.41
CA LYS A 423 -37.46 4.88 30.09
C LYS A 423 -36.28 4.23 29.37
N CYS A 424 -36.49 3.83 28.14
CA CYS A 424 -35.50 3.28 27.24
C CYS A 424 -35.20 4.29 26.13
N ILE A 425 -33.92 4.54 25.86
CA ILE A 425 -33.48 5.31 24.69
C ILE A 425 -32.74 4.35 23.77
N GLU A 426 -33.32 4.07 22.60
CA GLU A 426 -32.74 3.19 21.59
C GLU A 426 -32.15 4.04 20.46
N VAL A 427 -30.85 3.87 20.21
CA VAL A 427 -30.12 4.66 19.22
C VAL A 427 -29.85 3.81 17.97
N MET A 428 -30.64 4.05 16.94
CA MET A 428 -30.64 3.26 15.72
C MET A 428 -29.51 3.66 14.77
N GLY A 429 -28.52 2.79 14.64
CA GLY A 429 -27.55 2.79 13.54
C GLY A 429 -28.24 2.71 12.17
N CYS A 430 -28.15 3.76 11.33
CA CYS A 430 -28.88 3.82 10.06
C CYS A 430 -28.58 2.63 9.12
N PHE A 431 -27.31 2.21 9.05
CA PHE A 431 -26.88 1.07 8.24
C PHE A 431 -27.32 -0.29 8.83
N ILE A 432 -27.38 -0.37 10.16
CA ILE A 432 -27.68 -1.62 10.88
C ILE A 432 -29.18 -1.88 10.92
N HIS A 433 -29.96 -0.83 11.18
CA HIS A 433 -31.40 -0.88 11.43
C HIS A 433 -32.23 -0.46 10.20
N GLY A 434 -31.60 -0.15 9.07
CA GLY A 434 -32.32 0.09 7.81
C GLY A 434 -33.03 1.44 7.74
N CYS A 435 -32.36 2.56 8.06
CA CYS A 435 -32.99 3.87 8.01
C CYS A 435 -33.48 4.22 6.60
N LEU A 436 -34.80 4.27 6.42
CA LEU A 436 -35.43 4.57 5.12
C LEU A 436 -35.32 6.05 4.70
N LYS A 437 -34.85 6.93 5.60
CA LYS A 437 -34.45 8.30 5.25
C LYS A 437 -33.08 8.34 4.56
N CYS A 438 -32.20 7.38 4.88
CA CYS A 438 -30.80 7.37 4.43
C CYS A 438 -30.55 6.39 3.28
N TYR A 439 -31.33 5.31 3.19
CA TYR A 439 -31.11 4.24 2.24
C TYR A 439 -32.38 3.88 1.49
N ASP A 440 -32.23 3.52 0.22
CA ASP A 440 -33.31 2.93 -0.57
C ASP A 440 -33.80 1.62 0.09
N PRO A 441 -35.11 1.35 0.13
CA PRO A 441 -35.68 0.14 0.75
C PRO A 441 -35.07 -1.18 0.26
N THR A 442 -34.56 -1.22 -0.97
CA THR A 442 -33.94 -2.41 -1.59
C THR A 442 -32.42 -2.45 -1.44
N ALA A 443 -31.81 -1.38 -0.91
CA ALA A 443 -30.37 -1.32 -0.70
C ALA A 443 -29.93 -2.46 0.23
N GLN A 444 -28.90 -3.19 -0.19
CA GLN A 444 -28.28 -4.20 0.65
C GLN A 444 -27.37 -3.51 1.68
N LEU A 445 -27.73 -3.63 2.96
CA LEU A 445 -27.02 -3.08 4.10
C LEU A 445 -26.31 -4.21 4.87
N ILE A 446 -26.36 -4.18 6.20
CA ILE A 446 -25.65 -5.14 7.06
C ILE A 446 -26.08 -6.58 6.75
N GLY A 447 -25.09 -7.48 6.68
CA GLY A 447 -25.31 -8.90 6.41
C GLY A 447 -25.93 -9.19 5.03
N GLY A 448 -25.91 -8.23 4.09
CA GLY A 448 -26.50 -8.39 2.76
C GLY A 448 -28.03 -8.31 2.74
N ARG A 449 -28.64 -7.81 3.83
CA ARG A 449 -30.09 -7.69 3.98
C ARG A 449 -30.61 -6.39 3.38
N ALA A 450 -31.85 -6.39 2.89
CA ALA A 450 -32.46 -5.18 2.38
C ALA A 450 -32.73 -4.18 3.52
N ALA A 451 -32.57 -2.88 3.26
CA ALA A 451 -32.84 -1.82 4.22
C ALA A 451 -34.25 -1.94 4.82
N GLN A 452 -35.26 -2.25 4.00
CA GLN A 452 -36.61 -2.46 4.52
C GLN A 452 -36.69 -3.62 5.50
N ASP A 453 -36.09 -4.77 5.19
CA ASP A 453 -36.23 -5.94 6.06
C ASP A 453 -35.61 -5.66 7.45
N LEU A 454 -34.54 -4.85 7.50
CA LEU A 454 -33.92 -4.39 8.74
C LEU A 454 -34.79 -3.36 9.47
N TYR A 455 -35.43 -2.45 8.72
CA TYR A 455 -36.35 -1.47 9.28
C TYR A 455 -37.55 -2.15 9.92
N ASP A 456 -38.17 -3.10 9.22
CA ASP A 456 -39.36 -3.81 9.69
C ASP A 456 -39.05 -4.58 10.98
N GLU A 457 -37.91 -5.29 11.06
CA GLU A 457 -37.45 -5.95 12.29
C GLU A 457 -37.14 -4.98 13.43
N THR A 458 -36.59 -3.80 13.10
CA THR A 458 -36.33 -2.76 14.09
C THR A 458 -37.64 -2.26 14.69
N GLN A 459 -38.67 -2.05 13.85
CA GLN A 459 -39.99 -1.63 14.31
C GLN A 459 -40.70 -2.73 15.12
N GLU A 460 -40.56 -4.01 14.75
CA GLU A 460 -41.05 -5.14 15.55
C GLU A 460 -40.39 -5.18 16.94
N ARG A 461 -39.07 -5.04 17.02
CA ARG A 461 -38.34 -4.93 18.30
C ARG A 461 -38.84 -3.76 19.13
N LEU A 462 -38.98 -2.58 18.53
CA LEU A 462 -39.45 -1.38 19.23
C LEU A 462 -40.88 -1.53 19.74
N ALA A 463 -41.74 -2.22 18.99
CA ALA A 463 -43.10 -2.53 19.43
C ALA A 463 -43.09 -3.44 20.68
N GLU A 464 -42.28 -4.51 20.69
CA GLU A 464 -42.12 -5.39 21.87
C GLU A 464 -41.61 -4.61 23.10
N LEU A 465 -40.68 -3.68 22.93
CA LEU A 465 -40.14 -2.89 24.04
C LEU A 465 -41.16 -1.86 24.58
N ARG A 466 -41.96 -1.25 23.70
CA ARG A 466 -42.99 -0.25 24.05
C ARG A 466 -44.12 -0.83 24.92
N ASP A 467 -44.30 -2.15 24.91
CA ASP A 467 -45.26 -2.82 25.79
C ASP A 467 -44.88 -2.70 27.28
N THR A 468 -43.58 -2.65 27.59
CA THR A 468 -43.06 -2.70 28.97
C THR A 468 -42.34 -1.41 29.41
N LEU A 469 -41.79 -0.65 28.47
CA LEU A 469 -40.99 0.54 28.72
C LEU A 469 -41.53 1.74 27.95
N ASP A 470 -41.19 2.95 28.40
CA ASP A 470 -41.32 4.15 27.58
C ASP A 470 -40.11 4.24 26.63
N VAL A 471 -40.30 4.02 25.34
CA VAL A 471 -39.19 3.88 24.36
C VAL A 471 -39.06 5.12 23.49
N GLU A 472 -37.94 5.80 23.64
CA GLU A 472 -37.48 6.89 22.77
C GLU A 472 -36.60 6.33 21.64
N GLU A 473 -37.05 6.53 20.40
CA GLU A 473 -36.34 6.11 19.19
C GLU A 473 -35.53 7.27 18.62
N VAL A 474 -34.22 7.10 18.49
CA VAL A 474 -33.32 8.14 17.95
C VAL A 474 -32.46 7.56 16.84
N TRP A 475 -32.45 8.17 15.65
CA TRP A 475 -31.61 7.69 14.54
C TRP A 475 -30.26 8.39 14.47
N CYS A 476 -29.21 7.67 14.07
CA CYS A 476 -27.86 8.23 13.93
C CYS A 476 -27.80 9.44 12.99
N CYS A 477 -28.56 9.43 11.90
CA CYS A 477 -28.62 10.55 10.96
C CYS A 477 -29.30 11.81 11.54
N GLU A 478 -30.13 11.65 12.58
CA GLU A 478 -30.76 12.74 13.30
C GLU A 478 -29.76 13.36 14.28
N ILE A 479 -29.01 12.51 15.00
CA ILE A 479 -27.88 12.94 15.85
C ILE A 479 -26.86 13.74 15.02
N GLU A 480 -26.51 13.26 13.83
CA GLU A 480 -25.60 13.97 12.91
C GLU A 480 -26.14 15.34 12.45
N GLN A 481 -27.46 15.48 12.33
CA GLN A 481 -28.09 16.76 12.02
C GLN A 481 -28.10 17.69 13.23
N GLU A 482 -28.33 17.17 14.43
CA GLU A 482 -28.23 17.92 15.69
C GLU A 482 -26.82 18.45 15.92
N LEU A 483 -25.78 17.62 15.70
CA LEU A 483 -24.37 18.03 15.81
C LEU A 483 -23.99 19.19 14.88
N LYS A 484 -24.69 19.35 13.75
CA LYS A 484 -24.48 20.49 12.84
C LYS A 484 -25.13 21.78 13.34
N ARG A 485 -26.12 21.67 14.24
CA ARG A 485 -26.94 22.79 14.73
C ARG A 485 -26.61 23.20 16.16
N ASP A 486 -26.21 22.26 17.01
CA ASP A 486 -25.88 22.46 18.42
C ASP A 486 -24.36 22.43 18.62
N ALA A 487 -23.79 23.61 18.85
CA ALA A 487 -22.35 23.78 19.05
C ALA A 487 -21.86 23.17 20.37
N GLU A 488 -22.67 23.16 21.42
CA GLU A 488 -22.28 22.60 22.73
C GLU A 488 -22.28 21.07 22.66
N MET A 489 -23.28 20.49 22.01
CA MET A 489 -23.31 19.05 21.73
C MET A 489 -22.10 18.64 20.89
N LYS A 490 -21.76 19.43 19.87
CA LYS A 490 -20.59 19.19 19.03
C LYS A 490 -19.30 19.23 19.84
N GLU A 491 -19.10 20.27 20.64
CA GLU A 491 -17.94 20.39 21.54
C GLU A 491 -17.85 19.20 22.50
N PHE A 492 -18.97 18.74 23.07
CA PHE A 492 -19.00 17.54 23.92
C PHE A 492 -18.65 16.26 23.14
N PHE A 493 -19.14 16.10 21.91
CA PHE A 493 -18.84 14.94 21.05
C PHE A 493 -17.38 14.91 20.59
N ASP A 494 -16.78 16.09 20.43
CA ASP A 494 -15.39 16.30 20.04
C ASP A 494 -14.44 16.11 21.26
N ASP A 495 -14.79 16.63 22.44
CA ASP A 495 -14.03 16.54 23.70
C ASP A 495 -14.08 15.16 24.36
N ARG A 496 -15.29 14.61 24.61
CA ARG A 496 -15.46 13.34 25.36
C ARG A 496 -15.78 12.14 24.48
N GLY A 497 -16.18 12.37 23.24
CA GLY A 497 -16.89 11.33 22.52
C GLY A 497 -16.02 10.18 22.04
N ASN A 498 -14.72 10.39 21.82
CA ASN A 498 -13.84 9.34 21.31
C ASN A 498 -13.23 8.46 22.41
N GLU A 499 -13.42 8.81 23.68
CA GLU A 499 -12.73 8.20 24.83
C GLU A 499 -13.17 6.74 25.08
N LYS A 500 -14.47 6.44 24.92
CA LYS A 500 -15.07 5.13 25.27
C LYS A 500 -15.44 4.22 24.09
N GLY A 501 -15.10 4.58 22.84
CA GLY A 501 -15.34 3.71 21.66
C GLY A 501 -14.23 2.67 21.43
N PRO A 502 -14.37 1.75 20.45
CA PRO A 502 -13.34 0.79 20.04
C PRO A 502 -11.95 1.39 19.83
N ILE A 503 -10.91 0.56 19.98
CA ILE A 503 -9.55 0.95 19.59
C ILE A 503 -9.49 1.02 18.05
N ASP A 504 -9.04 2.16 17.53
CA ASP A 504 -8.62 2.29 16.13
C ASP A 504 -7.08 2.12 16.07
N PRO A 505 -6.56 0.98 15.59
CA PRO A 505 -5.12 0.74 15.53
C PRO A 505 -4.40 1.68 14.57
N ARG A 506 -5.11 2.31 13.61
CA ARG A 506 -4.48 3.28 12.71
C ARG A 506 -4.14 4.58 13.40
N MET A 507 -4.82 4.94 14.49
CA MET A 507 -4.47 6.12 15.30
C MET A 507 -3.13 5.94 16.02
N ALA A 508 -2.75 4.70 16.35
CA ALA A 508 -1.46 4.40 16.97
C ALA A 508 -0.32 4.25 15.95
N TYR A 509 -0.65 4.07 14.65
CA TYR A 509 0.33 3.84 13.60
C TYR A 509 0.98 5.14 13.12
N ALA A 510 2.15 5.44 13.70
CA ALA A 510 3.01 6.53 13.27
C ALA A 510 4.19 6.01 12.44
N GLY A 511 4.70 6.86 11.54
CA GLY A 511 5.97 6.60 10.84
C GLY A 511 7.18 6.91 11.73
N GLY A 512 8.38 6.75 11.17
CA GLY A 512 9.62 7.07 11.88
C GLY A 512 9.68 8.54 12.36
N ARG A 513 10.06 8.74 13.61
CA ARG A 513 10.23 10.07 14.22
C ARG A 513 11.29 10.87 13.45
N THR A 514 10.92 12.06 13.00
CA THR A 514 11.86 12.99 12.36
C THR A 514 11.65 14.38 12.93
N GLY A 515 12.65 14.93 13.62
CA GLY A 515 12.58 16.28 14.15
C GLY A 515 13.95 16.78 14.58
N PRO A 516 14.38 17.99 14.15
CA PRO A 516 15.61 18.57 14.64
C PRO A 516 15.44 19.11 16.05
N MET A 517 16.40 18.82 16.93
CA MET A 517 16.48 19.43 18.26
C MET A 517 17.37 20.68 18.27
N LYS A 518 18.14 20.89 17.20
CA LYS A 518 19.08 22.01 17.05
C LYS A 518 19.28 22.36 15.58
N LEU A 519 19.35 23.65 15.27
CA LEU A 519 19.60 24.15 13.91
C LEU A 519 21.09 24.06 13.56
N VAL A 520 21.99 24.47 14.45
CA VAL A 520 23.44 24.42 14.20
C VAL A 520 24.19 23.86 15.40
N ALA A 521 25.13 22.95 15.16
CA ALA A 521 26.09 22.48 16.14
C ALA A 521 27.50 22.55 15.57
N LYS A 522 28.46 22.99 16.37
CA LYS A 522 29.88 23.03 16.03
C LYS A 522 30.65 22.21 17.06
N ALA A 523 31.55 21.36 16.58
CA ALA A 523 32.46 20.61 17.41
C ALA A 523 33.54 21.55 17.97
N ASP A 524 33.98 21.26 19.19
CA ASP A 524 35.05 21.96 19.90
C ASP A 524 35.82 20.95 20.77
N GLU A 525 36.81 21.41 21.53
CA GLU A 525 37.63 20.55 22.41
C GLU A 525 36.81 19.75 23.44
N LYS A 526 35.58 20.19 23.77
CA LYS A 526 34.69 19.58 24.76
C LYS A 526 33.53 18.82 24.11
N LYS A 527 33.24 19.06 22.82
CA LYS A 527 32.04 18.55 22.14
C LYS A 527 32.43 17.88 20.83
N LYS A 528 32.15 16.57 20.74
CA LYS A 528 32.19 15.81 19.49
C LYS A 528 30.79 15.71 18.88
N ILE A 529 30.71 15.74 17.56
CA ILE A 529 29.50 15.39 16.80
C ILE A 529 29.71 14.00 16.18
N SER A 530 28.74 13.11 16.33
CA SER A 530 28.72 11.77 15.73
C SER A 530 27.32 11.48 15.17
N VAL A 531 27.26 10.71 14.08
CA VAL A 531 26.02 10.25 13.46
C VAL A 531 25.97 8.73 13.56
N TYR A 532 24.87 8.23 14.11
CA TYR A 532 24.62 6.80 14.25
C TYR A 532 23.44 6.40 13.37
N ASP A 533 23.57 5.25 12.71
CA ASP A 533 22.49 4.60 11.96
C ASP A 533 22.30 3.17 12.47
N ILE A 534 21.05 2.70 12.47
CA ILE A 534 20.73 1.35 12.94
C ILE A 534 20.96 0.38 11.78
N VAL A 535 21.77 -0.65 12.03
CA VAL A 535 22.05 -1.68 11.02
C VAL A 535 20.78 -2.49 10.75
N SER A 536 20.07 -2.11 9.68
CA SER A 536 18.85 -2.78 9.21
C SER A 536 17.75 -2.89 10.28
N LEU A 537 17.25 -1.73 10.74
CA LEU A 537 16.21 -1.62 11.77
C LEU A 537 15.03 -2.59 11.59
N TYR A 538 14.25 -2.50 10.50
CA TYR A 538 13.06 -3.34 10.34
C TYR A 538 13.38 -4.84 10.23
N PRO A 539 14.44 -5.28 9.50
CA PRO A 539 14.90 -6.67 9.58
C PRO A 539 15.27 -7.12 11.00
N ALA A 540 15.94 -6.28 11.78
CA ALA A 540 16.30 -6.59 13.16
C ALA A 540 15.04 -6.75 14.03
N VAL A 541 14.10 -5.81 13.93
CA VAL A 541 12.80 -5.88 14.60
C VAL A 541 12.06 -7.16 14.20
N ASN A 542 11.97 -7.50 12.91
CA ASN A 542 11.36 -8.77 12.48
C ASN A 542 12.05 -10.00 13.07
N TYR A 543 13.37 -9.98 13.24
CA TYR A 543 14.13 -11.10 13.75
C TYR A 543 14.07 -11.22 15.28
N GLU A 544 14.11 -10.12 16.02
CA GLU A 544 14.22 -10.14 17.49
C GLU A 544 12.87 -10.15 18.18
N THR A 545 11.81 -9.71 17.49
CA THR A 545 10.49 -9.49 18.10
C THR A 545 9.66 -10.76 18.19
N ALA A 546 9.11 -10.98 19.38
CA ALA A 546 8.00 -11.89 19.65
C ALA A 546 6.68 -11.30 19.13
N TYR A 547 6.12 -11.82 18.04
CA TYR A 547 4.91 -11.24 17.43
C TYR A 547 3.61 -11.88 17.93
N PRO A 548 2.53 -11.10 18.11
CA PRO A 548 1.24 -11.67 18.46
C PRO A 548 0.63 -12.44 17.28
N THR A 549 0.27 -13.71 17.51
CA THR A 549 -0.28 -14.61 16.49
C THR A 549 -1.79 -14.84 16.63
N ARG A 550 -2.36 -14.63 17.82
CA ARG A 550 -3.79 -14.86 18.10
C ARG A 550 -4.63 -13.60 18.12
N LEU A 551 -5.95 -13.78 18.24
CA LEU A 551 -6.88 -12.68 18.54
C LEU A 551 -6.59 -12.12 19.93
N PRO A 552 -6.72 -10.80 20.13
CA PRO A 552 -6.52 -10.21 21.45
C PRO A 552 -7.69 -10.50 22.39
N ASP A 553 -7.40 -10.55 23.68
CA ASP A 553 -8.40 -10.35 24.73
C ASP A 553 -8.74 -8.86 24.82
N ILE A 554 -10.03 -8.55 24.75
CA ILE A 554 -10.53 -7.18 24.90
C ILE A 554 -10.73 -6.90 26.38
N ILE A 555 -9.94 -5.97 26.91
CA ILE A 555 -10.02 -5.53 28.30
C ILE A 555 -10.80 -4.22 28.39
N ILE A 556 -11.86 -4.21 29.21
CA ILE A 556 -12.65 -3.02 29.55
C ILE A 556 -12.53 -2.80 31.07
N PRO A 557 -12.01 -1.64 31.52
CA PRO A 557 -11.86 -1.35 32.94
C PRO A 557 -13.22 -1.18 33.64
N THR A 558 -13.28 -1.56 34.91
CA THR A 558 -14.39 -1.17 35.80
C THR A 558 -14.32 0.34 36.11
N ARG A 559 -15.39 0.92 36.69
CA ARG A 559 -15.46 2.37 36.98
C ARG A 559 -14.28 2.86 37.82
N ASP A 560 -13.81 2.04 38.78
CA ASP A 560 -12.71 2.40 39.68
C ASP A 560 -11.33 2.23 39.03
N GLU A 561 -11.25 1.59 37.86
CA GLU A 561 -10.01 1.35 37.11
C GLU A 561 -9.82 2.34 35.95
N ILE A 562 -10.80 3.23 35.71
CA ILE A 562 -10.73 4.23 34.63
C ILE A 562 -9.71 5.31 34.98
N ASP A 563 -9.82 5.91 36.17
CA ASP A 563 -8.93 6.98 36.57
C ASP A 563 -7.60 6.37 37.03
N VAL A 564 -6.51 6.74 36.36
CA VAL A 564 -5.16 6.19 36.57
C VAL A 564 -4.15 7.32 36.71
N SER A 565 -2.90 6.99 37.06
CA SER A 565 -1.81 7.96 37.13
C SER A 565 -0.53 7.30 36.60
N TRP A 566 -0.56 6.85 35.35
CA TRP A 566 0.58 6.16 34.75
C TRP A 566 1.60 7.14 34.21
N THR A 567 2.85 6.93 34.60
CA THR A 567 3.99 7.79 34.24
C THR A 567 5.19 7.00 33.74
N LYS A 568 5.17 5.67 33.88
CA LYS A 568 6.27 4.79 33.50
C LYS A 568 5.76 3.56 32.74
N PRO A 569 6.62 2.89 31.95
CA PRO A 569 6.24 1.68 31.23
C PRO A 569 5.68 0.56 32.13
N GLU A 570 6.18 0.44 33.36
CA GLU A 570 5.76 -0.63 34.29
C GLU A 570 4.30 -0.48 34.77
N ASP A 571 3.70 0.69 34.57
CA ASP A 571 2.29 0.94 34.89
C ASP A 571 1.32 0.23 33.89
N LEU A 572 1.83 -0.22 32.74
CA LEU A 572 1.06 -0.92 31.71
C LEU A 572 0.89 -2.40 32.07
N LYS A 573 -0.33 -2.78 32.49
CA LYS A 573 -0.64 -4.13 33.00
C LYS A 573 -0.76 -5.22 31.92
N TYR A 574 -1.07 -4.82 30.69
CA TYR A 574 -1.36 -5.68 29.55
C TYR A 574 -0.33 -5.49 28.44
N LYS A 575 0.07 -6.58 27.80
CA LYS A 575 0.90 -6.54 26.60
C LYS A 575 0.01 -6.31 25.38
N GLY A 576 0.07 -5.12 24.78
CA GLY A 576 -0.64 -4.81 23.54
C GLY A 576 -1.06 -3.36 23.40
N LEU A 577 -2.18 -3.12 22.73
CA LEU A 577 -2.59 -1.79 22.30
C LEU A 577 -3.57 -1.16 23.29
N TYR A 578 -3.33 0.10 23.65
CA TYR A 578 -4.11 0.84 24.65
C TYR A 578 -4.89 1.98 24.04
N LYS A 579 -6.05 2.26 24.62
CA LYS A 579 -6.77 3.51 24.44
C LYS A 579 -6.88 4.22 25.78
N VAL A 580 -6.26 5.39 25.83
CA VAL A 580 -6.01 6.15 27.06
C VAL A 580 -6.17 7.65 26.79
N ARG A 581 -6.37 8.43 27.85
CA ARG A 581 -6.16 9.88 27.80
C ARG A 581 -4.78 10.20 28.36
N ALA A 582 -3.94 10.81 27.53
CA ALA A 582 -2.61 11.25 27.89
C ALA A 582 -2.57 12.79 27.98
N LYS A 583 -2.07 13.30 29.09
CA LYS A 583 -1.73 14.73 29.28
C LYS A 583 -0.27 14.93 28.94
N ALA A 584 0.00 15.80 27.98
CA ALA A 584 1.36 16.19 27.62
C ALA A 584 2.00 17.00 28.76
N LEU A 585 3.24 16.67 29.09
CA LEU A 585 4.08 17.41 30.02
C LEU A 585 5.22 18.09 29.25
N GLU A 586 5.94 19.01 29.89
CA GLU A 586 7.14 19.63 29.31
C GLU A 586 8.17 18.57 28.86
N CYS A 587 8.23 17.44 29.57
CA CYS A 587 8.96 16.24 29.17
C CYS A 587 8.05 15.00 29.36
N GLY A 588 7.56 14.44 28.25
CA GLY A 588 6.80 13.19 28.24
C GLY A 588 5.29 13.39 28.39
N TYR A 589 4.61 12.34 28.87
CA TYR A 589 3.16 12.31 29.02
C TYR A 589 2.81 11.61 30.33
N THR A 590 1.72 12.02 30.97
CA THR A 590 1.07 11.24 32.03
C THR A 590 -0.26 10.75 31.51
N VAL A 591 -0.57 9.47 31.74
CA VAL A 591 -1.89 8.93 31.44
C VAL A 591 -2.74 9.06 32.69
N ASP A 592 -3.86 9.76 32.56
CA ASP A 592 -4.78 9.97 33.68
C ASP A 592 -6.09 9.18 33.53
N ARG A 593 -6.37 8.64 32.34
CA ARG A 593 -7.51 7.75 32.11
C ARG A 593 -7.19 6.55 31.22
N PHE A 594 -7.68 5.40 31.63
CA PHE A 594 -7.65 4.13 30.91
C PHE A 594 -9.06 3.74 30.46
N TYR A 595 -9.23 3.47 29.16
CA TYR A 595 -10.55 3.16 28.60
C TYR A 595 -10.67 1.71 28.11
N ARG A 596 -9.59 1.13 27.58
CA ARG A 596 -9.54 -0.26 27.09
C ARG A 596 -8.14 -0.66 26.66
N ALA A 597 -7.89 -1.96 26.64
CA ALA A 597 -6.69 -2.56 26.04
C ALA A 597 -7.04 -3.76 25.16
N TRP A 598 -6.28 -3.97 24.09
CA TRP A 598 -6.19 -5.25 23.39
C TRP A 598 -4.96 -5.96 23.92
N HIS A 599 -5.18 -7.02 24.68
CA HIS A 599 -4.11 -7.82 25.26
C HIS A 599 -3.82 -9.04 24.38
N TYR A 600 -2.56 -9.22 24.00
CA TYR A 600 -2.09 -10.43 23.33
C TYR A 600 -1.30 -11.26 24.34
N GLY A 601 -1.86 -12.41 24.73
CA GLY A 601 -1.29 -13.30 25.75
C GLY A 601 -0.31 -14.35 25.22
N GLU A 602 -0.24 -14.53 23.90
CA GLU A 602 0.66 -15.48 23.23
C GLU A 602 1.42 -14.77 22.10
N ASP A 603 2.73 -14.95 22.07
CA ASP A 603 3.60 -14.46 21.02
C ASP A 603 4.33 -15.62 20.34
N ASN A 604 4.74 -15.41 19.08
CA ASN A 604 5.61 -16.30 18.33
C ASN A 604 6.91 -15.57 17.98
N ASP A 605 8.01 -16.08 18.53
CA ASP A 605 9.36 -15.59 18.28
C ASP A 605 9.92 -16.08 16.94
N ASP A 606 9.29 -17.07 16.31
CA ASP A 606 9.79 -17.76 15.12
C ASP A 606 9.08 -17.31 13.82
N LEU A 607 8.07 -16.45 13.90
CA LEU A 607 7.24 -16.02 12.75
C LEU A 607 8.06 -15.54 11.54
N PHE A 608 9.19 -14.85 11.79
CA PHE A 608 10.12 -14.40 10.75
C PHE A 608 11.51 -15.05 10.85
N LYS A 609 11.74 -15.97 11.79
CA LYS A 609 12.99 -16.71 11.94
C LYS A 609 12.97 -17.96 11.07
N GLY A 610 12.99 -17.73 9.76
CA GLY A 610 12.97 -18.80 8.75
C GLY A 610 14.21 -19.71 8.71
N TYR A 611 15.27 -19.37 9.46
CA TYR A 611 16.46 -20.19 9.67
C TYR A 611 17.04 -19.90 11.06
N THR A 612 17.09 -20.90 11.93
CA THR A 612 17.87 -20.80 13.18
C THR A 612 19.36 -20.85 12.86
N GLU A 613 20.22 -20.26 13.70
CA GLU A 613 21.68 -20.47 13.57
C GLU A 613 22.05 -21.96 13.61
N GLU A 614 21.29 -22.76 14.36
CA GLU A 614 21.36 -24.22 14.38
C GLU A 614 21.04 -24.85 13.02
N GLN A 615 20.05 -24.34 12.30
CA GLN A 615 19.70 -24.83 10.96
C GLN A 615 20.75 -24.40 9.91
N MET A 616 21.38 -23.24 10.04
CA MET A 616 22.51 -22.87 9.18
C MET A 616 23.76 -23.71 9.46
N LYS A 617 24.03 -24.02 10.73
CA LYS A 617 25.09 -24.96 11.13
C LYS A 617 24.80 -26.37 10.63
N LYS A 618 23.57 -26.85 10.81
CA LYS A 618 23.11 -28.15 10.32
C LYS A 618 23.15 -28.25 8.80
N TRP A 619 22.77 -27.18 8.08
CA TRP A 619 22.89 -27.11 6.63
C TRP A 619 24.36 -27.18 6.18
N ALA A 620 25.27 -26.46 6.85
CA ALA A 620 26.69 -26.52 6.57
C ALA A 620 27.28 -27.93 6.86
N GLU A 621 26.80 -28.60 7.92
CA GLU A 621 27.16 -29.98 8.27
C GLU A 621 26.62 -30.99 7.24
N GLU A 622 25.35 -30.88 6.82
CA GLU A 622 24.75 -31.73 5.78
C GLU A 622 25.43 -31.56 4.41
N TYR A 623 25.87 -30.35 4.07
CA TYR A 623 26.64 -30.07 2.85
C TYR A 623 28.05 -30.68 2.89
N LYS A 624 28.69 -30.64 4.07
CA LYS A 624 29.97 -31.31 4.33
C LYS A 624 29.83 -32.83 4.22
N GLU A 625 28.75 -33.40 4.73
CA GLU A 625 28.49 -34.83 4.67
C GLU A 625 28.16 -35.32 3.24
N LYS A 626 27.37 -34.54 2.49
CA LYS A 626 26.93 -34.91 1.14
C LYS A 626 27.96 -34.68 0.04
N TYR A 627 28.81 -33.65 0.18
CA TYR A 627 29.74 -33.23 -0.87
C TYR A 627 31.20 -33.18 -0.42
N GLY A 628 31.51 -33.44 0.86
CA GLY A 628 32.87 -33.40 1.40
C GLY A 628 33.46 -32.00 1.50
N ILE A 629 32.64 -30.94 1.34
CA ILE A 629 33.09 -29.55 1.30
C ILE A 629 32.76 -28.88 2.63
N GLU A 630 33.80 -28.46 3.35
CA GLU A 630 33.67 -27.69 4.58
C GLU A 630 33.42 -26.21 4.24
N ILE A 631 32.23 -25.70 4.56
CA ILE A 631 31.85 -24.32 4.29
C ILE A 631 32.43 -23.44 5.40
N ASP A 632 33.49 -22.70 5.05
CA ASP A 632 34.00 -21.61 5.86
C ASP A 632 33.04 -20.42 5.78
N LEU A 633 32.27 -20.19 6.84
CA LEU A 633 31.30 -19.09 6.95
C LEU A 633 31.96 -17.70 6.79
N GLU A 634 33.26 -17.58 7.09
CA GLU A 634 34.02 -16.34 6.91
C GLU A 634 34.39 -16.08 5.44
N LYS A 635 34.36 -17.12 4.59
CA LYS A 635 34.62 -17.06 3.14
C LYS A 635 33.36 -17.08 2.28
N VAL A 636 32.17 -16.96 2.89
CA VAL A 636 30.90 -16.85 2.16
C VAL A 636 30.99 -15.67 1.18
N LYS A 637 30.96 -15.98 -0.12
CA LYS A 637 31.04 -14.98 -1.19
C LYS A 637 29.90 -13.98 -1.03
N LYS A 638 30.23 -12.70 -0.93
CA LYS A 638 29.26 -11.62 -1.04
C LYS A 638 28.56 -11.74 -2.40
N ASN A 639 27.27 -12.08 -2.41
CA ASN A 639 26.40 -11.94 -3.58
C ASN A 639 25.64 -10.60 -3.44
N PRO A 640 26.06 -9.54 -4.16
CA PRO A 640 25.43 -8.21 -4.03
C PRO A 640 23.94 -8.24 -4.38
N GLY A 641 23.56 -9.00 -5.41
CA GLY A 641 22.18 -9.12 -5.87
C GLY A 641 21.28 -9.80 -4.85
N LEU A 642 21.71 -10.94 -4.29
CA LEU A 642 20.97 -11.63 -3.23
C LEU A 642 20.81 -10.73 -2.00
N ARG A 643 21.88 -10.09 -1.55
CA ARG A 643 21.83 -9.16 -0.41
C ARG A 643 20.85 -7.99 -0.67
N TYR A 644 20.87 -7.44 -1.87
CA TYR A 644 19.97 -6.37 -2.29
C TYR A 644 18.50 -6.83 -2.24
N ILE A 645 18.17 -7.97 -2.88
CA ILE A 645 16.81 -8.50 -2.91
C ILE A 645 16.33 -8.86 -1.50
N SER A 646 17.12 -9.57 -0.69
CA SER A 646 16.74 -9.93 0.68
C SER A 646 16.45 -8.70 1.54
N LYS A 647 17.32 -7.68 1.50
CA LYS A 647 17.08 -6.42 2.23
C LYS A 647 15.81 -5.71 1.74
N LEU A 648 15.61 -5.68 0.43
CA LEU A 648 14.46 -5.04 -0.21
C LEU A 648 13.14 -5.73 0.18
N MET A 649 13.12 -7.07 0.19
CA MET A 649 11.96 -7.88 0.58
C MET A 649 11.58 -7.66 2.04
N LEU A 650 12.54 -7.74 2.97
CA LEU A 650 12.28 -7.57 4.40
C LEU A 650 11.70 -6.19 4.73
N ASN A 651 12.29 -5.13 4.16
CA ASN A 651 11.78 -3.76 4.34
C ASN A 651 10.37 -3.58 3.75
N SER A 652 10.10 -4.22 2.61
CA SER A 652 8.82 -4.08 1.92
C SER A 652 7.70 -4.92 2.55
N LEU A 653 8.05 -6.04 3.17
CA LEU A 653 7.11 -6.93 3.85
C LEU A 653 6.45 -6.22 5.03
N TRP A 654 7.24 -5.53 5.86
CA TRP A 654 6.76 -4.71 6.99
C TRP A 654 5.66 -3.72 6.55
N GLY A 655 5.96 -2.91 5.53
CA GLY A 655 5.00 -1.92 5.02
C GLY A 655 3.75 -2.56 4.38
N LYS A 656 3.83 -3.81 3.93
CA LYS A 656 2.70 -4.52 3.33
C LYS A 656 1.67 -4.94 4.38
N PHE A 657 2.09 -5.33 5.58
CA PHE A 657 1.18 -5.63 6.68
C PHE A 657 0.33 -4.42 7.09
N SER A 658 0.90 -3.21 7.03
CA SER A 658 0.23 -1.94 7.35
C SER A 658 -0.42 -1.22 6.17
N MET A 659 -0.70 -1.92 5.07
CA MET A 659 -1.31 -1.29 3.90
C MET A 659 -2.69 -0.68 4.24
N ARG A 660 -3.05 0.42 3.56
CA ARG A 660 -4.37 1.04 3.71
C ARG A 660 -5.41 0.20 2.98
N ASN A 661 -6.50 -0.15 3.66
CA ASN A 661 -7.62 -0.87 3.03
C ASN A 661 -8.57 0.05 2.25
N SER A 662 -8.45 1.37 2.44
CA SER A 662 -9.34 2.38 1.88
C SER A 662 -8.71 3.17 0.71
N LEU A 663 -8.00 2.51 -0.20
CA LEU A 663 -7.38 3.18 -1.36
C LEU A 663 -8.41 3.47 -2.46
N CYS A 664 -8.21 4.57 -3.19
CA CYS A 664 -8.99 4.84 -4.40
C CYS A 664 -8.77 3.75 -5.44
N LYS A 665 -9.88 3.34 -6.06
CA LYS A 665 -9.94 2.41 -7.19
C LYS A 665 -10.16 3.23 -8.46
N ASN A 666 -9.66 2.70 -9.57
CA ASN A 666 -9.76 3.33 -10.87
C ASN A 666 -10.45 2.37 -11.82
N LYS A 667 -11.35 2.90 -12.66
CA LYS A 667 -11.98 2.14 -13.73
C LYS A 667 -12.06 3.00 -14.98
N VAL A 668 -11.58 2.46 -16.11
CA VAL A 668 -11.78 3.05 -17.43
C VAL A 668 -13.08 2.49 -17.98
N ILE A 669 -13.97 3.37 -18.44
CA ILE A 669 -15.33 3.05 -18.86
C ILE A 669 -15.56 3.67 -20.23
N ASP A 670 -16.00 2.84 -21.16
CA ASP A 670 -16.41 3.21 -22.52
C ASP A 670 -17.93 2.99 -22.76
N GLN A 671 -18.64 2.45 -21.77
CA GLN A 671 -20.10 2.21 -21.83
C GLN A 671 -20.87 3.00 -20.76
N ALA A 672 -21.89 3.74 -21.19
CA ALA A 672 -22.74 4.52 -20.30
C ALA A 672 -23.41 3.66 -19.20
N SER A 673 -23.81 2.43 -19.50
CA SER A 673 -24.45 1.52 -18.52
C SER A 673 -23.55 1.18 -17.34
N GLU A 674 -22.25 0.99 -17.58
CA GLU A 674 -21.26 0.71 -16.56
C GLU A 674 -20.97 1.95 -15.71
N PHE A 675 -20.95 3.13 -16.33
CA PHE A 675 -20.86 4.41 -15.62
C PHE A 675 -22.07 4.60 -14.68
N TYR A 676 -23.29 4.44 -15.19
CA TYR A 676 -24.51 4.50 -14.36
C TYR A 676 -24.49 3.45 -13.24
N GLY A 677 -23.93 2.26 -13.49
CA GLY A 677 -23.77 1.22 -12.48
C GLY A 677 -22.90 1.67 -11.30
N LEU A 678 -21.82 2.40 -11.55
CA LEU A 678 -20.98 2.97 -10.49
C LEU A 678 -21.62 4.18 -9.80
N VAL A 679 -22.21 5.11 -10.57
CA VAL A 679 -22.86 6.31 -9.99
C VAL A 679 -24.02 5.92 -9.07
N CYS A 680 -24.74 4.85 -9.38
CA CYS A 680 -25.84 4.34 -8.58
C CYS A 680 -25.43 3.36 -7.47
N ASP A 681 -24.13 3.01 -7.34
CA ASP A 681 -23.68 2.09 -6.30
C ASP A 681 -23.56 2.85 -4.95
N HIS A 682 -24.48 2.56 -4.04
CA HIS A 682 -24.55 3.23 -2.74
C HIS A 682 -23.35 2.95 -1.82
N LYS A 683 -22.53 1.94 -2.15
CA LYS A 683 -21.37 1.49 -1.36
C LYS A 683 -20.12 2.31 -1.62
N ILE A 684 -20.08 3.03 -2.75
CA ILE A 684 -18.91 3.76 -3.19
C ILE A 684 -19.17 5.27 -3.22
N GLU A 685 -18.09 6.02 -3.19
CA GLU A 685 -18.04 7.45 -3.38
C GLU A 685 -17.17 7.74 -4.60
N ILE A 686 -17.72 8.48 -5.57
CA ILE A 686 -16.96 8.92 -6.74
C ILE A 686 -16.16 10.16 -6.32
N HIS A 687 -14.84 10.08 -6.48
CA HIS A 687 -13.93 11.17 -6.15
C HIS A 687 -13.58 12.04 -7.36
N ASP A 688 -13.41 11.43 -8.53
CA ASP A 688 -12.96 12.14 -9.72
C ASP A 688 -13.41 11.43 -11.02
N ILE A 689 -13.61 12.20 -12.08
CA ILE A 689 -13.94 11.70 -13.42
C ILE A 689 -13.04 12.45 -14.40
N VAL A 690 -12.17 11.70 -15.07
CA VAL A 690 -11.22 12.25 -16.05
C VAL A 690 -11.56 11.72 -17.43
N GLU A 691 -11.77 12.62 -18.39
CA GLU A 691 -11.90 12.25 -19.79
C GLU A 691 -10.54 11.80 -20.32
N TYR A 692 -10.48 10.58 -20.88
CA TYR A 692 -9.25 9.99 -21.41
C TYR A 692 -9.16 10.13 -22.92
N SER A 693 -10.26 9.94 -23.63
CA SER A 693 -10.41 10.08 -25.08
C SER A 693 -11.88 10.25 -25.45
N ASP A 694 -12.16 10.58 -26.71
CA ASP A 694 -13.52 10.61 -27.26
C ASP A 694 -14.23 9.27 -27.00
N GLY A 695 -15.13 9.25 -26.01
CA GLY A 695 -15.93 8.08 -25.65
C GLY A 695 -15.38 7.19 -24.51
N ALA A 696 -14.25 7.53 -23.87
CA ALA A 696 -13.75 6.80 -22.70
C ALA A 696 -13.41 7.73 -21.53
N ILE A 697 -13.95 7.40 -20.35
CA ILE A 697 -13.73 8.13 -19.10
C ILE A 697 -13.03 7.24 -18.07
N ARG A 698 -12.19 7.82 -17.23
CA ARG A 698 -11.69 7.17 -16.01
C ARG A 698 -12.47 7.70 -14.82
N VAL A 699 -13.12 6.80 -14.11
CA VAL A 699 -13.77 7.08 -12.84
C VAL A 699 -12.85 6.64 -11.71
N VAL A 700 -12.56 7.58 -10.81
CA VAL A 700 -11.86 7.34 -9.56
C VAL A 700 -12.89 7.28 -8.45
N TYR A 701 -12.95 6.17 -7.72
CA TYR A 701 -13.92 5.97 -6.66
C TYR A 701 -13.30 5.26 -5.46
N LYS A 702 -13.93 5.36 -4.30
CA LYS A 702 -13.50 4.71 -3.07
C LYS A 702 -14.70 4.05 -2.41
N ASP A 703 -14.50 2.95 -1.69
CA ASP A 703 -15.57 2.42 -0.85
C ASP A 703 -15.82 3.41 0.30
N LYS A 704 -17.09 3.72 0.57
CA LYS A 704 -17.45 4.50 1.77
C LYS A 704 -17.00 3.74 3.01
N GLU A 705 -16.74 4.46 4.10
CA GLU A 705 -16.17 3.87 5.32
C GLU A 705 -16.94 2.65 5.84
N ASP A 706 -18.27 2.62 5.67
CA ASP A 706 -19.17 1.50 6.02
C ASP A 706 -19.01 0.23 5.18
N PHE A 707 -18.35 0.34 4.04
CA PHE A 707 -18.23 -0.74 3.07
C PHE A 707 -16.77 -1.12 2.78
N VAL A 708 -15.80 -0.50 3.49
CA VAL A 708 -14.39 -0.89 3.41
C VAL A 708 -14.23 -2.34 3.88
N THR A 709 -13.64 -3.14 2.99
CA THR A 709 -13.29 -4.53 3.26
C THR A 709 -11.80 -4.64 3.58
N GLU A 710 -11.45 -5.41 4.60
CA GLU A 710 -10.08 -5.70 4.98
C GLU A 710 -9.35 -6.49 3.89
N HIS A 711 -8.09 -6.12 3.58
CA HIS A 711 -7.27 -6.88 2.65
C HIS A 711 -6.89 -8.23 3.27
N SER A 712 -6.85 -9.29 2.45
CA SER A 712 -6.52 -10.67 2.87
C SER A 712 -5.09 -10.88 3.41
N SER A 713 -4.34 -9.80 3.63
CA SER A 713 -2.94 -9.80 4.06
C SER A 713 -2.61 -8.60 4.97
N SER A 714 -3.61 -7.81 5.38
CA SER A 714 -3.36 -6.67 6.27
C SER A 714 -3.38 -7.12 7.73
N ASN A 715 -2.34 -6.78 8.47
CA ASN A 715 -2.25 -6.92 9.90
C ASN A 715 -1.38 -5.79 10.46
N ILE A 716 -2.02 -4.68 10.83
CA ILE A 716 -1.32 -3.48 11.32
C ILE A 716 -0.62 -3.69 12.67
N ILE A 717 -1.04 -4.71 13.45
CA ILE A 717 -0.49 -4.99 14.78
C ILE A 717 0.97 -5.43 14.67
N ILE A 718 1.33 -6.21 13.65
CA ILE A 718 2.73 -6.57 13.36
C ILE A 718 3.59 -5.32 13.26
N SER A 719 3.10 -4.24 12.63
CA SER A 719 3.89 -3.03 12.46
C SER A 719 3.89 -2.07 13.65
N LEU A 720 3.09 -2.35 14.68
CA LEU A 720 3.02 -1.57 15.92
C LEU A 720 3.84 -2.19 17.06
N TRP A 721 4.31 -3.42 16.88
CA TRP A 721 5.08 -4.15 17.87
C TRP A 721 6.56 -3.76 17.76
N ASP A 722 7.17 -3.33 18.86
CA ASP A 722 8.54 -2.76 18.88
C ASP A 722 9.43 -3.44 19.92
N VAL A 723 10.75 -3.25 19.78
CA VAL A 723 11.80 -3.87 20.61
C VAL A 723 12.49 -2.81 21.50
N GLU A 724 12.75 -3.16 22.76
CA GLU A 724 13.63 -2.42 23.68
C GLU A 724 14.93 -3.20 23.94
N PRO A 725 16.05 -2.54 24.32
CA PRO A 725 16.61 -1.28 23.86
C PRO A 725 17.80 -1.49 22.88
N ILE A 726 18.03 -0.51 22.00
CA ILE A 726 19.07 -0.56 20.96
C ILE A 726 20.47 -0.36 21.56
N THR A 727 21.40 -1.27 21.28
CA THR A 727 22.81 -1.17 21.70
C THR A 727 23.71 -0.60 20.60
N THR A 728 24.87 -0.04 20.96
CA THR A 728 25.89 0.40 19.98
C THR A 728 26.72 -0.78 19.48
N GLY A 729 27.01 -0.83 18.18
CA GLY A 729 27.86 -1.86 17.59
C GLY A 729 27.69 -1.97 16.07
N LYS A 730 28.23 -3.04 15.47
CA LYS A 730 28.28 -3.23 14.00
C LYS A 730 27.35 -4.35 13.50
N TYR A 731 26.69 -5.05 14.41
CA TYR A 731 25.81 -6.17 14.09
C TYR A 731 24.38 -5.71 13.85
N LEU A 732 23.54 -6.62 13.34
CA LEU A 732 22.12 -6.39 13.09
C LEU A 732 21.44 -5.80 14.34
N GLY A 733 20.58 -4.79 14.15
CA GLY A 733 19.84 -4.15 15.25
C GLY A 733 20.65 -3.14 16.07
N GLN A 734 21.96 -3.03 15.87
CA GLN A 734 22.82 -2.11 16.63
C GLN A 734 23.00 -0.75 15.95
N MET A 735 23.30 0.28 16.75
CA MET A 735 23.71 1.61 16.27
C MET A 735 25.18 1.62 15.87
N SER A 736 25.45 1.78 14.58
CA SER A 736 26.78 1.92 14.01
C SER A 736 27.08 3.39 13.68
N GLU A 737 28.30 3.86 13.96
CA GLU A 737 28.75 5.21 13.56
C GLU A 737 28.93 5.26 12.03
N GLU A 738 28.13 6.08 11.34
CA GLU A 738 28.09 6.16 9.85
C GLU A 738 29.38 6.76 9.28
N TYR A 739 29.92 7.78 9.97
CA TYR A 739 31.09 8.56 9.52
C TYR A 739 32.32 8.38 10.41
N GLY A 740 32.56 7.16 10.95
CA GLY A 740 33.68 6.91 11.87
C GLY A 740 35.09 7.23 11.31
N GLY A 741 35.24 7.25 9.98
CA GLY A 741 36.47 7.68 9.29
C GLY A 741 36.68 9.20 9.21
N TYR A 742 35.70 9.99 9.64
CA TYR A 742 35.69 11.44 9.59
C TYR A 742 35.58 12.06 10.99
N GLU A 743 35.96 13.32 11.10
CA GLU A 743 35.63 14.19 12.21
C GLU A 743 34.59 15.19 11.73
N ILE A 744 33.41 15.21 12.36
CA ILE A 744 32.34 16.13 11.98
C ILE A 744 32.59 17.46 12.70
N GLU A 745 32.96 18.48 11.93
CA GLU A 745 33.27 19.81 12.47
C GLU A 745 31.99 20.61 12.74
N GLU A 746 31.03 20.55 11.82
CA GLU A 746 29.80 21.34 11.91
C GLU A 746 28.59 20.57 11.36
N PHE A 747 27.45 20.73 12.03
CA PHE A 747 26.14 20.26 11.62
C PHE A 747 25.22 21.47 11.45
N CYS A 748 24.47 21.49 10.35
CA CYS A 748 23.46 22.51 10.08
C CYS A 748 22.16 21.83 9.63
N CYS A 749 21.03 22.30 10.12
CA CYS A 749 19.71 21.72 9.87
C CYS A 749 18.69 22.82 9.62
N GLY A 750 18.00 22.73 8.49
CA GLY A 750 16.90 23.63 8.13
C GLY A 750 15.52 23.08 8.47
N GLY A 751 15.45 21.82 8.93
CA GLY A 751 14.19 21.16 9.24
C GLY A 751 14.25 19.64 9.10
N ALA A 752 13.09 19.01 9.25
CA ALA A 752 12.97 17.57 9.07
C ALA A 752 13.45 17.14 7.66
N LYS A 753 14.42 16.21 7.61
CA LYS A 753 15.01 15.67 6.36
C LYS A 753 15.75 16.72 5.52
N GLN A 754 16.27 17.76 6.16
CA GLN A 754 17.05 18.83 5.53
C GLN A 754 18.26 19.18 6.40
N TYR A 755 19.41 18.59 6.12
CA TYR A 755 20.63 18.84 6.89
C TYR A 755 21.89 18.82 6.04
N GLY A 756 22.92 19.48 6.56
CA GLY A 756 24.28 19.49 6.06
C GLY A 756 25.27 19.10 7.15
N LEU A 757 26.34 18.40 6.77
CA LEU A 757 27.51 18.10 7.60
C LEU A 757 28.75 18.66 6.91
N LYS A 758 29.60 19.32 7.69
CA LYS A 758 30.97 19.65 7.33
C LYS A 758 31.89 18.70 8.07
N MET A 759 32.68 17.94 7.33
CA MET A 759 33.46 16.83 7.86
C MET A 759 34.91 16.96 7.43
N ARG A 760 35.83 16.49 8.26
CA ARG A 760 37.25 16.38 7.96
C ARG A 760 37.65 14.92 7.90
N ASN A 761 38.25 14.49 6.80
CA ASN A 761 38.76 13.13 6.68
C ASN A 761 39.92 12.93 7.67
N ARG A 762 39.84 11.91 8.53
CA ARG A 762 40.88 11.66 9.55
C ARG A 762 42.22 11.24 8.96
N LYS A 763 42.25 10.70 7.73
CA LYS A 763 43.46 10.22 7.05
C LYS A 763 44.11 11.30 6.19
N THR A 764 43.32 12.00 5.38
CA THR A 764 43.84 12.99 4.42
C THR A 764 43.84 14.41 4.95
N GLY A 765 43.04 14.70 5.98
CA GLY A 765 42.84 16.05 6.51
C GLY A 765 41.94 16.94 5.65
N GLU A 766 41.48 16.43 4.49
CA GLU A 766 40.63 17.15 3.55
C GLU A 766 39.21 17.35 4.09
N LEU A 767 38.58 18.45 3.68
CA LEU A 767 37.20 18.75 4.01
C LEU A 767 36.26 18.07 3.02
N ASP A 768 35.18 17.51 3.55
CA ASP A 768 34.10 16.89 2.81
C ASP A 768 32.75 17.41 3.34
N TYR A 769 31.74 17.44 2.47
CA TYR A 769 30.43 17.99 2.76
C TYR A 769 29.34 17.00 2.37
N VAL A 770 28.47 16.69 3.33
CA VAL A 770 27.27 15.89 3.06
C VAL A 770 26.06 16.78 3.20
N MET A 771 25.25 16.85 2.15
CA MET A 771 23.94 17.50 2.21
C MET A 771 22.84 16.49 1.90
N LYS A 772 21.82 16.45 2.75
CA LYS A 772 20.61 15.65 2.53
C LYS A 772 19.41 16.60 2.66
N ILE A 773 18.88 17.05 1.52
CA ILE A 773 17.71 17.93 1.44
C ILE A 773 16.62 17.23 0.64
N ARG A 774 15.53 16.87 1.32
CA ARG A 774 14.41 16.19 0.68
C ARG A 774 13.74 17.09 -0.37
N GLY A 775 13.63 16.57 -1.59
CA GLY A 775 12.95 17.24 -2.71
C GLY A 775 13.89 17.92 -3.69
N ILE A 776 15.18 18.03 -3.37
CA ILE A 776 16.20 18.61 -4.25
C ILE A 776 17.20 17.52 -4.63
N THR A 777 17.52 17.44 -5.92
CA THR A 777 18.60 16.58 -6.42
C THR A 777 19.88 17.40 -6.44
N PHE A 778 20.95 16.94 -5.78
CA PHE A 778 22.26 17.58 -5.88
C PHE A 778 22.97 17.18 -7.17
N ASP A 779 22.47 17.73 -8.27
CA ASP A 779 23.14 17.76 -9.56
C ASP A 779 24.09 18.97 -9.67
N VAL A 780 24.84 19.04 -10.77
CA VAL A 780 25.84 20.09 -10.99
C VAL A 780 25.21 21.49 -10.95
N ASP A 781 24.01 21.66 -11.49
CA ASP A 781 23.36 22.97 -11.50
C ASP A 781 22.84 23.39 -10.12
N ASN A 782 22.20 22.48 -9.39
CA ASN A 782 21.74 22.76 -8.03
C ASN A 782 22.91 22.99 -7.07
N HIS A 783 24.08 22.35 -7.29
CA HIS A 783 25.26 22.58 -6.46
C HIS A 783 25.87 23.99 -6.65
N LYS A 784 25.64 24.66 -7.79
CA LYS A 784 26.12 26.04 -8.02
C LYS A 784 25.40 27.04 -7.11
N THR A 785 24.14 26.77 -6.78
CA THR A 785 23.29 27.66 -5.98
C THR A 785 23.16 27.20 -4.54
N LEU A 786 23.09 25.90 -4.30
CA LEU A 786 22.83 25.29 -3.00
C LEU A 786 23.98 24.38 -2.56
N HIS A 787 24.99 25.00 -1.95
CA HIS A 787 26.10 24.32 -1.26
C HIS A 787 26.04 24.57 0.25
N TYR A 788 26.86 23.88 1.05
CA TYR A 788 26.78 23.90 2.52
C TYR A 788 26.74 25.30 3.14
N GLU A 789 27.62 26.22 2.72
CA GLU A 789 27.70 27.54 3.34
C GLU A 789 26.47 28.41 3.03
N ALA A 790 26.00 28.43 1.77
CA ALA A 790 24.73 29.07 1.39
C ALA A 790 23.55 28.46 2.16
N PHE A 791 23.47 27.14 2.27
CA PHE A 791 22.41 26.48 3.05
C PHE A 791 22.45 26.90 4.52
N LYS A 792 23.64 26.95 5.12
CA LYS A 792 23.82 27.42 6.50
C LYS A 792 23.44 28.90 6.66
N GLU A 793 23.82 29.75 5.72
CA GLU A 793 23.44 31.16 5.70
C GLU A 793 21.92 31.32 5.66
N MET A 794 21.22 30.58 4.79
CA MET A 794 19.76 30.57 4.70
C MET A 794 19.11 30.10 6.01
N VAL A 795 19.64 29.05 6.64
CA VAL A 795 19.14 28.56 7.94
C VAL A 795 19.34 29.62 9.04
N MET A 796 20.52 30.26 9.06
CA MET A 796 20.86 31.25 10.08
C MET A 796 20.14 32.59 9.86
N SER A 797 19.88 32.99 8.62
CA SER A 797 19.08 34.19 8.32
C SER A 797 17.64 33.98 8.77
N TYR A 798 17.04 32.84 8.41
CA TYR A 798 15.71 32.48 8.86
C TYR A 798 15.62 32.39 10.38
N GLY A 799 16.61 31.77 11.02
CA GLY A 799 16.68 31.68 12.48
C GLY A 799 16.81 33.02 13.22
N LYS A 800 17.27 34.09 12.55
CA LYS A 800 17.30 35.46 13.11
C LYS A 800 15.96 36.18 13.02
N GLU A 801 15.13 35.81 12.04
CA GLU A 801 13.79 36.38 11.83
C GLU A 801 12.71 35.68 12.67
N MET A 802 13.01 34.52 13.24
CA MET A 802 12.13 33.83 14.17
C MET A 802 12.35 34.35 15.60
N ASP A 803 11.28 34.75 16.27
CA ASP A 803 11.25 34.73 17.74
C ASP A 803 11.64 33.31 18.19
N PRO A 804 12.39 33.16 19.31
CA PRO A 804 12.64 31.84 19.89
C PRO A 804 11.31 31.10 19.95
N ALA A 805 11.23 29.95 19.27
CA ALA A 805 10.07 29.09 19.41
C ALA A 805 10.07 28.56 20.85
N PHE A 806 9.41 29.30 21.75
CA PHE A 806 8.90 28.72 22.96
C PHE A 806 7.84 27.73 22.50
N PHE A 807 8.15 26.45 22.59
CA PHE A 807 7.13 25.41 22.55
C PHE A 807 6.33 25.53 23.84
N VAL A 808 5.49 26.57 23.93
CA VAL A 808 4.30 26.50 24.76
C VAL A 808 3.39 25.56 23.99
N TYR A 809 3.30 24.31 24.44
CA TYR A 809 2.17 23.48 24.09
C TYR A 809 0.95 24.28 24.51
N LYS A 810 0.25 24.88 23.54
CA LYS A 810 -1.03 25.53 23.81
C LYS A 810 -1.93 24.45 24.36
N ASN A 811 -2.26 24.57 25.64
CA ASN A 811 -3.49 24.03 26.17
C ASN A 811 -4.61 24.66 25.34
N ASP A 812 -5.16 23.93 24.38
CA ASP A 812 -6.47 24.25 23.80
C ASP A 812 -7.60 23.82 24.77
N PHE A 813 -7.40 23.99 26.07
CA PHE A 813 -8.43 24.05 27.09
C PHE A 813 -7.95 24.99 28.19
N GLY A 814 -8.68 26.09 28.37
CA GLY A 814 -8.43 27.05 29.45
C GLY A 814 -8.45 26.43 30.83
#